data_AF-A0A2L0HBJ8-F1
#
_entry.id   AF-A0A2L0HBJ8-F1
#
_cell.length_a   1.000
_cell.length_b   1.000
_cell.length_c   1.000
_cell.angle_alpha   90.00
_cell.angle_beta   90.00
_cell.angle_gamma   90.00
#
_symmetry.space_group_name_H-M   'P 1'
#
loop_
_entity.id
_entity.type
_entity.pdbx_description
1 polymer ?
#
loop_
_entity_poly.entity_id
_entity_poly.type
_entity_poly.pdbx_seq_one_letter_code
_entity_poly.pdbx_strand_id
1 'polypeptide(L)'
;MGTITGTNGDDVLIGSDLEADVITGLEGADVINGGMGYDTANGDGDNDTVSGSFQGDDLRGADGDDTLNGDSGNDRLMGDVGQDMLHGGSGRDTIVANGYDETAGDIVDGGSGTDTVMLNYAAYGAGLDIRIDDWASVQTLTGGMQVMNVESFSIGGTSFDDVISGGAYADALWGGAGNDELWGGRGDDTLTGHTGADMLAGGYGSDRLFGETGDDILFGDAGKDYLYGGDGDDKLYGGDGDDLLISDVGNDLLSGGSGRDQIFAGDGADILQGGAGDDVLLSGLGDDKSEGGAGDDVFIYTHGEGKDQITDSSGSDRLQIGNFTGDFTAKAATEVNTLDGGTTVIGIEHYSFFAAGSDANRIITADGNDVVFSDGGDDTVDLGAGDDYVNAGLGIDNVIGGSGDDEVSLGGGGADQADGGAGKDWVTVIRSSLTGALTFSVNGAVATLSDGSVLTNFERYQILFGAGDDVVASVGSAETVSFSGYGGNDRLIGSNGADWLDGGDGNDTLTAGGGNDVIRDYDGWNTINAGDGDDQVAVADGSSGASTNVVNLGAGNDTFSRSASNGVLDLDGGAGNDFATIDFSMSWSNVGFELSADVTATNASVFVRNVERVKLIGGAGSNTFAGGSLDDELSGGGNNDTLNGGAGDDTISGDAGNDRLRGGAGNDIIRGAGLAGTEGKDVIYVEDGNDTVYIGIGDKADGGAGTDVLNLDLTGQTREISFAFSGAAVIVDTATWFNGFEGLDYAGSNGRDRVSGGALDDTLKGNNGDDTLHGGNGNDTLRDGAGDDQLFGDAGDDLLIRDDPSGRDVLDGGSGVDTLSFSEGSTSVVLDLQDQAASKGLALGLTVTNVENIRGSGADDEIRGNANGNVLYGGKADDILDGRTGNDMLVGGKGDDWLTGGAGNDRFVFDKDGFDGEGDVITDFTRGQDKLVIERDAFGIAGGDAAVTLVTGTDPAATSGKGMFLFETDNGRLWFDADGSGTAEDPQLVAILQNVRTLTTSDFVLA
;
A
#
# COMPACT_ATOMS: atom_id res chain seq x y z
N MET A 1 9.11 21.95 23.13
CA MET A 1 9.92 23.10 22.70
C MET A 1 10.15 24.04 23.84
N GLY A 2 10.96 23.58 24.79
CA GLY A 2 11.75 24.44 25.64
C GLY A 2 12.94 25.03 24.87
N THR A 3 13.49 26.11 25.39
CA THR A 3 14.75 26.67 24.91
C THR A 3 15.62 26.93 26.12
N ILE A 4 16.81 26.35 26.13
CA ILE A 4 17.78 26.43 27.22
C ILE A 4 19.03 27.08 26.67
N THR A 5 19.53 28.11 27.35
CA THR A 5 20.77 28.79 26.97
C THR A 5 21.63 28.92 28.21
N GLY A 6 22.86 28.44 28.10
CA GLY A 6 23.90 28.56 29.11
C GLY A 6 24.44 29.97 29.25
N THR A 7 25.61 30.06 29.86
CA THR A 7 26.38 31.26 30.16
C THR A 7 27.77 31.11 29.56
N ASN A 8 28.60 32.14 29.65
CA ASN A 8 30.00 32.05 29.17
C ASN A 8 30.93 31.34 30.18
N GLY A 9 30.50 30.25 30.79
CA GLY A 9 31.39 29.37 31.55
C GLY A 9 30.69 28.09 31.94
N ASP A 10 31.47 27.09 32.36
CA ASP A 10 31.05 25.69 32.52
C ASP A 10 29.65 25.50 33.13
N ASP A 11 28.70 25.07 32.28
CA ASP A 11 27.30 24.85 32.58
C ASP A 11 26.90 23.36 32.52
N VAL A 12 25.78 23.03 33.17
CA VAL A 12 25.11 21.73 33.07
C VAL A 12 23.67 21.98 32.65
N LEU A 13 23.33 21.62 31.42
CA LEU A 13 22.04 21.89 30.78
C LEU A 13 21.32 20.57 30.53
N ILE A 14 20.05 20.48 30.95
CA ILE A 14 19.22 19.27 30.86
C ILE A 14 17.86 19.69 30.30
N GLY A 15 17.44 19.08 29.18
CA GLY A 15 16.11 19.31 28.62
C GLY A 15 15.00 18.55 29.36
N SER A 16 13.84 18.50 28.73
CA SER A 16 12.56 18.10 29.31
C SER A 16 12.14 16.71 28.87
N ASP A 17 11.28 16.06 29.68
CA ASP A 17 10.93 14.64 29.48
C ASP A 17 9.70 14.43 28.56
N LEU A 18 9.23 15.42 27.79
CA LEU A 18 7.98 15.32 27.01
C LEU A 18 7.95 16.13 25.70
N GLU A 19 8.95 16.96 25.41
CA GLU A 19 8.94 17.81 24.23
C GLU A 19 10.36 18.04 23.68
N ALA A 20 10.51 18.04 22.36
CA ALA A 20 11.71 18.53 21.65
C ALA A 20 12.25 19.85 22.21
N ASP A 21 13.55 19.96 22.45
CA ASP A 21 14.24 21.08 23.08
C ASP A 21 15.36 21.65 22.20
N VAL A 22 15.65 22.94 22.42
CA VAL A 22 16.80 23.61 21.79
C VAL A 22 17.74 24.10 22.89
N ILE A 23 18.94 23.53 22.94
CA ILE A 23 19.92 23.75 24.00
C ILE A 23 21.21 24.36 23.41
N THR A 24 21.74 25.40 24.03
CA THR A 24 22.99 26.05 23.60
C THR A 24 23.89 26.36 24.80
N GLY A 25 25.14 25.87 24.76
CA GLY A 25 26.17 26.04 25.78
C GLY A 25 26.71 27.47 25.88
N LEU A 26 27.30 27.97 24.78
CA LEU A 26 28.09 29.22 24.64
C LEU A 26 29.59 28.99 24.93
N GLU A 27 30.30 29.94 25.55
CA GLU A 27 31.72 29.72 25.89
C GLU A 27 31.80 28.91 27.20
N GLY A 28 32.69 27.92 27.30
CA GLY A 28 32.89 27.15 28.52
C GLY A 28 33.00 25.66 28.23
N ALA A 29 33.43 24.86 29.21
CA ALA A 29 33.38 23.40 29.06
C ALA A 29 32.03 22.90 29.60
N ASP A 30 31.05 22.79 28.72
CA ASP A 30 29.65 22.53 29.05
C ASP A 30 29.30 21.04 28.98
N VAL A 31 28.30 20.65 29.79
CA VAL A 31 27.68 19.32 29.75
C VAL A 31 26.21 19.47 29.41
N ILE A 32 25.82 18.99 28.23
CA ILE A 32 24.46 19.11 27.69
C ILE A 32 23.84 17.72 27.57
N ASN A 33 22.58 17.58 27.98
CA ASN A 33 21.76 16.38 27.81
C ASN A 33 20.38 16.80 27.27
N GLY A 34 19.99 16.24 26.12
CA GLY A 34 18.75 16.53 25.40
C GLY A 34 17.51 16.25 26.23
N GLY A 35 17.35 15.02 26.74
CA GLY A 35 16.18 14.62 27.50
C GLY A 35 15.34 13.61 26.73
N MET A 36 14.10 13.95 26.38
CA MET A 36 13.26 13.09 25.54
C MET A 36 12.72 13.89 24.38
N GLY A 37 12.69 13.24 23.21
CA GLY A 37 12.17 13.85 22.00
C GLY A 37 13.30 14.40 21.14
N TYR A 38 12.98 14.67 19.87
CA TYR A 38 13.94 15.24 18.91
C TYR A 38 14.51 16.59 19.35
N ASP A 39 15.73 16.62 19.84
CA ASP A 39 16.42 17.76 20.41
C ASP A 39 17.46 18.36 19.45
N THR A 40 17.83 19.62 19.71
CA THR A 40 18.96 20.28 19.05
C THR A 40 19.90 20.83 20.11
N ALA A 41 21.13 20.30 20.17
CA ALA A 41 22.10 20.66 21.19
C ALA A 41 23.41 21.16 20.57
N ASN A 42 23.86 22.34 21.00
CA ASN A 42 25.08 22.98 20.50
C ASN A 42 26.02 23.38 21.65
N GLY A 43 27.25 22.87 21.62
CA GLY A 43 28.34 23.22 22.55
C GLY A 43 28.78 24.68 22.43
N ASP A 44 29.14 25.09 21.20
CA ASP A 44 29.65 26.42 20.80
C ASP A 44 31.17 26.56 20.95
N GLY A 45 31.76 26.82 22.12
CA GLY A 45 33.21 26.97 22.18
C GLY A 45 33.88 26.51 23.48
N ASP A 46 35.12 26.04 23.34
CA ASP A 46 35.90 25.26 24.32
C ASP A 46 35.58 23.76 24.19
N ASN A 47 35.78 22.94 25.22
CA ASN A 47 35.68 21.47 25.10
C ASN A 47 34.40 20.97 25.78
N ASP A 48 33.41 20.59 24.98
CA ASP A 48 32.06 20.27 25.42
C ASP A 48 31.78 18.77 25.44
N THR A 49 30.78 18.38 26.24
CA THR A 49 30.18 17.05 26.20
C THR A 49 28.69 17.19 25.95
N VAL A 50 28.24 16.71 24.80
CA VAL A 50 26.86 16.82 24.33
C VAL A 50 26.27 15.41 24.17
N SER A 51 25.10 15.19 24.76
CA SER A 51 24.33 13.93 24.68
C SER A 51 22.93 14.22 24.17
N GLY A 52 22.51 13.50 23.13
CA GLY A 52 21.16 13.55 22.57
C GLY A 52 20.15 12.86 23.48
N SER A 53 20.49 11.66 23.91
CA SER A 53 19.80 10.77 24.87
C SER A 53 18.68 9.88 24.31
N PHE A 54 17.58 10.41 23.80
CA PHE A 54 16.48 9.58 23.26
C PHE A 54 15.90 10.21 22.00
N GLN A 55 15.60 9.38 21.00
CA GLN A 55 15.12 9.76 19.68
C GLN A 55 16.19 10.52 18.87
N GLY A 56 15.93 10.76 17.59
CA GLY A 56 16.93 11.40 16.72
C GLY A 56 17.21 12.87 17.06
N ASP A 57 18.46 13.20 17.30
CA ASP A 57 18.93 14.50 17.76
C ASP A 57 19.94 15.17 16.82
N ASP A 58 19.91 16.50 16.77
CA ASP A 58 20.88 17.32 16.04
C ASP A 58 21.97 17.84 17.01
N LEU A 59 23.16 17.24 16.98
CA LEU A 59 24.27 17.53 17.88
C LEU A 59 25.42 18.28 17.19
N ARG A 60 25.90 19.35 17.82
CA ARG A 60 27.00 20.17 17.31
C ARG A 60 28.02 20.54 18.39
N GLY A 61 29.30 20.28 18.13
CA GLY A 61 30.44 20.65 18.98
C GLY A 61 30.86 22.11 18.80
N ALA A 62 31.23 22.47 17.56
CA ALA A 62 31.74 23.76 17.12
C ALA A 62 33.25 23.98 17.34
N ASP A 63 33.71 24.97 18.11
CA ASP A 63 35.15 25.22 18.30
C ASP A 63 35.66 24.47 19.55
N GLY A 64 36.41 23.36 19.43
CA GLY A 64 36.73 22.57 20.62
C GLY A 64 37.63 21.36 20.39
N ASP A 65 37.82 20.54 21.42
CA ASP A 65 38.00 19.09 21.19
C ASP A 65 36.82 18.46 21.96
N ASP A 66 35.73 18.20 21.24
CA ASP A 66 34.41 17.92 21.81
C ASP A 66 34.11 16.43 21.90
N THR A 67 33.11 16.07 22.70
CA THR A 67 32.55 14.71 22.76
C THR A 67 31.05 14.77 22.54
N LEU A 68 30.59 14.21 21.42
CA LEU A 68 29.17 14.11 21.06
C LEU A 68 28.76 12.64 21.17
N ASN A 69 27.66 12.38 21.87
CA ASN A 69 27.02 11.07 21.97
C ASN A 69 25.58 11.23 21.51
N GLY A 70 25.18 10.56 20.43
CA GLY A 70 23.77 10.51 20.02
C GLY A 70 22.90 9.78 21.04
N ASP A 71 23.41 8.64 21.50
CA ASP A 71 22.76 7.69 22.43
C ASP A 71 21.73 6.78 21.72
N SER A 72 20.43 7.10 21.68
CA SER A 72 19.44 6.30 20.93
C SER A 72 18.70 7.14 19.90
N GLY A 73 18.36 6.52 18.77
CA GLY A 73 17.66 7.16 17.68
C GLY A 73 18.59 7.52 16.52
N ASN A 74 18.02 8.01 15.43
CA ASN A 74 18.80 8.41 14.26
C ASN A 74 19.38 9.82 14.45
N ASP A 75 20.62 9.91 14.89
CA ASP A 75 21.26 11.18 15.27
C ASP A 75 22.08 11.82 14.15
N ARG A 76 22.26 13.14 14.23
CA ARG A 76 23.13 13.91 13.35
C ARG A 76 24.22 14.61 14.14
N LEU A 77 25.47 14.20 13.91
CA LEU A 77 26.63 14.70 14.66
C LEU A 77 27.55 15.57 13.79
N MET A 78 27.91 16.75 14.31
CA MET A 78 28.88 17.67 13.70
C MET A 78 29.90 18.17 14.73
N GLY A 79 31.15 17.69 14.65
CA GLY A 79 32.26 18.18 15.48
C GLY A 79 32.68 19.61 15.14
N ASP A 80 32.78 19.93 13.84
CA ASP A 80 33.36 21.15 13.27
C ASP A 80 34.89 21.27 13.52
N VAL A 81 35.36 22.28 14.28
CA VAL A 81 36.79 22.60 14.38
C VAL A 81 37.34 21.99 15.66
N GLY A 82 38.09 20.88 15.53
CA GLY A 82 38.64 20.23 16.69
C GLY A 82 39.38 18.95 16.41
N GLN A 83 39.71 18.23 17.49
CA GLN A 83 39.89 16.78 17.44
C GLN A 83 38.74 16.17 18.23
N ASP A 84 37.65 15.88 17.54
CA ASP A 84 36.39 15.55 18.18
C ASP A 84 36.21 14.04 18.34
N MET A 85 35.45 13.65 19.36
CA MET A 85 34.97 12.28 19.57
C MET A 85 33.48 12.25 19.25
N LEU A 86 33.12 11.58 18.17
CA LEU A 86 31.74 11.48 17.67
C LEU A 86 31.29 10.03 17.82
N HIS A 87 30.34 9.81 18.73
CA HIS A 87 29.71 8.53 19.00
C HIS A 87 28.25 8.62 18.55
N GLY A 88 27.86 7.89 17.51
CA GLY A 88 26.48 7.86 17.06
C GLY A 88 25.59 7.25 18.14
N GLY A 89 25.69 5.94 18.38
CA GLY A 89 24.90 5.28 19.40
C GLY A 89 24.22 4.06 18.84
N SER A 90 22.93 3.90 19.13
CA SER A 90 22.03 3.03 18.38
C SER A 90 21.24 3.83 17.38
N GLY A 91 21.00 3.27 16.21
CA GLY A 91 20.17 3.86 15.17
C GLY A 91 20.97 4.07 13.89
N ARG A 92 20.44 4.90 12.98
CA ARG A 92 21.08 5.26 11.71
C ARG A 92 21.66 6.66 11.83
N ASP A 93 22.90 6.74 12.28
CA ASP A 93 23.51 8.02 12.56
C ASP A 93 24.17 8.64 11.34
N THR A 94 24.11 9.97 11.27
CA THR A 94 24.73 10.77 10.22
C THR A 94 25.80 11.67 10.80
N ILE A 95 27.05 11.34 10.51
CA ILE A 95 28.21 12.14 10.91
C ILE A 95 28.61 13.04 9.74
N VAL A 96 28.74 14.35 9.98
CA VAL A 96 29.02 15.32 8.91
C VAL A 96 30.29 16.12 9.14
N ALA A 97 31.14 16.12 8.12
CA ALA A 97 32.23 17.07 7.95
C ALA A 97 32.02 17.89 6.67
N ASN A 98 31.78 19.19 6.82
CA ASN A 98 31.47 20.11 5.71
C ASN A 98 32.72 20.52 4.92
N GLY A 99 33.91 20.29 5.47
CA GLY A 99 35.18 20.51 4.81
C GLY A 99 36.28 19.59 5.34
N TYR A 100 37.28 19.31 4.50
CA TYR A 100 38.41 18.47 4.90
C TYR A 100 39.24 19.07 6.06
N ASP A 101 39.14 20.38 6.31
CA ASP A 101 39.83 21.05 7.42
C ASP A 101 39.18 20.81 8.79
N GLU A 102 37.92 20.36 8.81
CA GLU A 102 37.20 19.93 10.01
C GLU A 102 37.63 18.51 10.42
N THR A 103 37.94 17.63 9.45
CA THR A 103 38.24 16.20 9.68
C THR A 103 39.55 15.86 10.44
N ALA A 104 40.30 16.86 10.91
CA ALA A 104 41.71 16.72 11.23
C ALA A 104 41.99 16.15 12.63
N GLY A 105 41.84 14.83 12.77
CA GLY A 105 42.17 14.09 14.00
C GLY A 105 40.95 13.66 14.80
N ASP A 106 39.76 13.81 14.22
CA ASP A 106 38.50 13.30 14.76
C ASP A 106 38.49 11.77 14.81
N ILE A 107 37.74 11.26 15.77
CA ILE A 107 37.44 9.85 15.96
C ILE A 107 35.93 9.68 15.86
N VAL A 108 35.50 8.96 14.83
CA VAL A 108 34.12 8.61 14.58
C VAL A 108 33.91 7.14 14.88
N ASP A 109 32.90 6.86 15.69
CA ASP A 109 32.36 5.55 16.01
C ASP A 109 30.85 5.64 15.77
N GLY A 110 30.35 5.07 14.66
CA GLY A 110 28.92 5.15 14.33
C GLY A 110 28.11 4.43 15.40
N GLY A 111 28.41 3.15 15.62
CA GLY A 111 27.91 2.41 16.77
C GLY A 111 27.22 1.13 16.33
N SER A 112 25.96 0.98 16.70
CA SER A 112 25.08 -0.08 16.23
C SER A 112 23.99 0.52 15.33
N GLY A 113 23.36 -0.29 14.48
CA GLY A 113 22.60 0.20 13.34
C GLY A 113 23.45 0.45 12.08
N THR A 114 22.92 1.23 11.13
CA THR A 114 23.60 1.52 9.84
C THR A 114 23.95 2.99 9.73
N ASP A 115 25.23 3.30 9.84
CA ASP A 115 25.70 4.69 9.98
C ASP A 115 26.28 5.26 8.68
N THR A 116 26.16 6.58 8.53
CA THR A 116 26.65 7.31 7.37
C THR A 116 27.65 8.40 7.75
N VAL A 117 28.80 8.42 7.06
CA VAL A 117 29.76 9.54 7.15
C VAL A 117 29.72 10.38 5.87
N MET A 118 29.42 11.67 6.02
CA MET A 118 29.39 12.66 4.94
C MET A 118 30.67 13.51 4.92
N LEU A 119 31.40 13.47 3.81
CA LEU A 119 32.70 14.12 3.61
C LEU A 119 32.70 14.99 2.36
N ASN A 120 33.19 16.22 2.49
CA ASN A 120 33.37 17.12 1.35
C ASN A 120 34.83 17.50 1.15
N TYR A 121 35.46 16.94 0.11
CA TYR A 121 36.84 17.21 -0.29
C TYR A 121 36.98 18.26 -1.40
N ALA A 122 35.93 18.96 -1.83
CA ALA A 122 35.99 19.89 -2.96
C ALA A 122 37.09 20.98 -2.86
N ALA A 123 37.48 21.35 -1.63
CA ALA A 123 38.56 22.32 -1.37
C ALA A 123 39.97 21.69 -1.22
N TYR A 124 40.09 20.37 -1.32
CA TYR A 124 41.35 19.64 -1.20
C TYR A 124 42.22 19.89 -2.44
N GLY A 125 43.54 20.02 -2.22
CA GLY A 125 44.47 20.57 -3.21
C GLY A 125 45.09 19.57 -4.18
N ALA A 126 44.61 18.32 -4.23
CA ALA A 126 45.13 17.23 -5.04
C ALA A 126 44.04 16.18 -5.27
N GLY A 127 44.24 15.27 -6.22
CA GLY A 127 43.35 14.12 -6.41
C GLY A 127 43.35 13.18 -5.21
N LEU A 128 42.22 12.49 -5.03
CA LEU A 128 41.93 11.52 -3.99
C LEU A 128 42.29 10.10 -4.43
N ASP A 129 42.65 9.29 -3.44
CA ASP A 129 42.85 7.85 -3.55
C ASP A 129 42.24 7.27 -2.28
N ILE A 130 40.90 7.17 -2.28
CA ILE A 130 40.09 6.70 -1.15
C ILE A 130 39.57 5.32 -1.49
N ARG A 131 39.75 4.39 -0.57
CA ARG A 131 39.20 3.04 -0.64
C ARG A 131 38.62 2.73 0.72
N ILE A 132 37.31 2.55 0.78
CA ILE A 132 36.63 2.07 1.97
C ILE A 132 36.85 0.56 2.07
N ASP A 133 37.45 0.12 3.16
CA ASP A 133 37.62 -1.30 3.52
C ASP A 133 36.58 -1.69 4.61
N ASP A 134 36.70 -2.91 5.17
CA ASP A 134 35.80 -3.47 6.20
C ASP A 134 35.66 -2.55 7.45
N TRP A 135 34.42 -2.13 7.73
CA TRP A 135 34.00 -1.13 8.72
C TRP A 135 34.30 -1.53 10.18
N ALA A 136 34.55 -2.81 10.46
CA ALA A 136 34.87 -3.28 11.82
C ALA A 136 36.27 -2.85 12.28
N SER A 137 37.14 -2.43 11.36
CA SER A 137 38.49 -1.98 11.65
C SER A 137 38.62 -0.48 11.48
N VAL A 138 39.38 0.17 12.36
CA VAL A 138 39.61 1.62 12.28
C VAL A 138 40.28 1.98 10.96
N GLN A 139 39.57 2.73 10.13
CA GLN A 139 40.06 3.28 8.86
C GLN A 139 40.57 4.70 9.08
N THR A 140 41.61 5.09 8.36
CA THR A 140 42.13 6.47 8.41
C THR A 140 41.98 7.12 7.05
N LEU A 141 41.07 8.07 6.95
CA LEU A 141 40.71 8.73 5.71
C LEU A 141 41.67 9.89 5.38
N THR A 142 41.58 10.39 4.16
CA THR A 142 42.32 11.59 3.73
C THR A 142 41.95 12.76 4.66
N GLY A 143 42.94 13.40 5.28
CA GLY A 143 42.73 14.44 6.30
C GLY A 143 43.09 14.01 7.72
N GLY A 144 43.05 12.71 8.01
CA GLY A 144 43.49 12.14 9.29
C GLY A 144 42.38 11.67 10.23
N MET A 145 41.11 11.82 9.84
CA MET A 145 39.95 11.26 10.55
C MET A 145 40.06 9.74 10.68
N GLN A 146 39.71 9.24 11.85
CA GLN A 146 39.60 7.81 12.14
C GLN A 146 38.13 7.42 12.20
N VAL A 147 37.71 6.43 11.41
CA VAL A 147 36.32 5.96 11.36
C VAL A 147 36.25 4.47 11.67
N MET A 148 35.28 4.05 12.46
CA MET A 148 34.93 2.65 12.72
C MET A 148 33.42 2.51 12.91
N ASN A 149 32.88 1.30 12.70
CA ASN A 149 31.43 1.03 12.77
C ASN A 149 30.63 2.04 11.94
N VAL A 150 31.05 2.25 10.68
CA VAL A 150 30.32 3.09 9.72
C VAL A 150 30.23 2.31 8.42
N GLU A 151 29.01 2.09 7.99
CA GLU A 151 28.65 1.22 6.88
C GLU A 151 28.58 1.98 5.55
N SER A 152 28.07 3.22 5.55
CA SER A 152 27.83 4.04 4.35
C SER A 152 28.65 5.33 4.29
N PHE A 153 29.08 5.72 3.09
CA PHE A 153 29.89 6.91 2.84
C PHE A 153 29.29 7.81 1.77
N SER A 154 29.25 9.10 2.08
CA SER A 154 28.89 10.17 1.14
C SER A 154 30.12 11.05 0.91
N ILE A 155 30.76 10.96 -0.27
CA ILE A 155 32.06 11.57 -0.53
C ILE A 155 32.01 12.49 -1.75
N GLY A 156 32.15 13.79 -1.50
CA GLY A 156 32.37 14.80 -2.54
C GLY A 156 33.85 14.91 -2.92
N GLY A 157 34.19 14.60 -4.17
CA GLY A 157 35.51 14.67 -4.76
C GLY A 157 36.03 16.08 -5.04
N THR A 158 37.07 16.18 -5.87
CA THR A 158 37.88 17.38 -6.06
C THR A 158 37.73 17.97 -7.47
N SER A 159 38.76 18.65 -7.95
CA SER A 159 38.83 19.17 -9.33
C SER A 159 40.03 18.59 -10.10
N PHE A 160 40.48 17.43 -9.65
CA PHE A 160 41.56 16.64 -10.21
C PHE A 160 41.06 15.21 -10.40
N ASP A 161 41.73 14.45 -11.26
CA ASP A 161 41.50 13.01 -11.40
C ASP A 161 41.50 12.30 -10.02
N ASP A 162 40.33 11.84 -9.61
CA ASP A 162 40.05 11.19 -8.33
C ASP A 162 39.82 9.69 -8.50
N VAL A 163 40.22 8.91 -7.49
CA VAL A 163 40.01 7.46 -7.42
C VAL A 163 39.29 7.18 -6.10
N ILE A 164 38.00 6.86 -6.17
CA ILE A 164 37.14 6.68 -4.99
C ILE A 164 36.39 5.35 -5.11
N SER A 165 36.67 4.43 -4.19
CA SER A 165 35.91 3.18 -4.07
C SER A 165 35.10 3.17 -2.78
N GLY A 166 33.80 2.94 -2.91
CA GLY A 166 32.86 2.65 -1.84
C GLY A 166 33.07 1.27 -1.20
N GLY A 167 32.22 0.97 -0.24
CA GLY A 167 32.23 -0.20 0.61
C GLY A 167 31.23 -1.27 0.17
N ALA A 168 30.45 -1.76 1.13
CA ALA A 168 29.50 -2.86 0.96
C ALA A 168 28.05 -2.46 1.23
N TYR A 169 27.78 -1.16 1.31
CA TYR A 169 26.47 -0.57 1.54
C TYR A 169 26.28 0.60 0.59
N ALA A 170 25.04 1.08 0.47
CA ALA A 170 24.70 2.20 -0.38
C ALA A 170 25.58 3.43 -0.11
N ASP A 171 26.41 3.77 -1.08
CA ASP A 171 27.35 4.90 -1.06
C ASP A 171 26.92 6.00 -2.03
N ALA A 172 27.34 7.24 -1.75
CA ALA A 172 27.12 8.39 -2.63
C ALA A 172 28.46 9.06 -2.98
N LEU A 173 28.91 8.91 -4.22
CA LEU A 173 30.24 9.33 -4.67
C LEU A 173 30.13 10.38 -5.79
N TRP A 174 30.80 11.53 -5.62
CA TRP A 174 30.92 12.55 -6.66
C TRP A 174 32.38 12.76 -7.06
N GLY A 175 32.73 12.65 -8.34
CA GLY A 175 34.10 12.87 -8.86
C GLY A 175 34.47 14.35 -8.90
N GLY A 176 33.63 15.17 -9.54
CA GLY A 176 33.76 16.63 -9.54
C GLY A 176 34.27 17.15 -10.88
N ALA A 177 35.55 17.50 -10.97
CA ALA A 177 36.12 17.78 -12.29
C ALA A 177 37.40 16.98 -12.42
N GLY A 178 37.63 16.35 -13.57
CA GLY A 178 38.78 15.45 -13.65
C GLY A 178 38.59 14.45 -14.77
N ASN A 179 39.27 13.32 -14.68
CA ASN A 179 38.83 12.09 -15.32
C ASN A 179 38.82 11.09 -14.17
N ASP A 180 37.65 10.92 -13.58
CA ASP A 180 37.49 10.31 -12.27
C ASP A 180 37.16 8.83 -12.41
N GLU A 181 37.60 8.03 -11.43
CA GLU A 181 37.37 6.59 -11.35
C GLU A 181 36.58 6.31 -10.07
N LEU A 182 35.29 6.01 -10.23
CA LEU A 182 34.34 5.79 -9.14
C LEU A 182 33.84 4.34 -9.17
N TRP A 183 33.88 3.67 -8.02
CA TRP A 183 33.31 2.33 -7.85
C TRP A 183 32.39 2.34 -6.63
N GLY A 184 31.14 1.95 -6.81
CA GLY A 184 30.16 1.80 -5.72
C GLY A 184 30.54 0.61 -4.83
N GLY A 185 30.60 -0.57 -5.43
CA GLY A 185 31.04 -1.78 -4.76
C GLY A 185 29.87 -2.75 -4.59
N ARG A 186 29.34 -2.86 -3.39
CA ARG A 186 28.05 -3.52 -3.15
C ARG A 186 27.11 -2.55 -2.48
N GLY A 187 25.81 -2.77 -2.66
CA GLY A 187 24.76 -1.90 -2.15
C GLY A 187 24.18 -1.07 -3.29
N ASP A 188 23.07 -0.38 -3.02
CA ASP A 188 22.41 0.48 -4.01
C ASP A 188 23.12 1.84 -4.05
N ASP A 189 24.10 1.99 -4.93
CA ASP A 189 25.04 3.11 -4.94
C ASP A 189 24.56 4.27 -5.84
N THR A 190 25.07 5.48 -5.57
CA THR A 190 24.87 6.65 -6.43
C THR A 190 26.22 7.29 -6.78
N LEU A 191 26.59 7.24 -8.06
CA LEU A 191 27.87 7.72 -8.58
C LEU A 191 27.65 8.85 -9.59
N THR A 192 28.43 9.93 -9.49
CA THR A 192 28.36 11.06 -10.44
C THR A 192 29.76 11.54 -10.85
N GLY A 193 30.07 11.48 -12.15
CA GLY A 193 31.36 11.94 -12.73
C GLY A 193 31.49 13.45 -12.79
N HIS A 194 30.44 14.13 -13.28
CA HIS A 194 30.35 15.58 -13.52
C HIS A 194 31.08 16.06 -14.80
N THR A 195 32.27 16.65 -14.70
CA THR A 195 32.98 17.14 -15.89
C THR A 195 34.26 16.35 -16.08
N GLY A 196 34.37 15.62 -17.18
CA GLY A 196 35.53 14.76 -17.34
C GLY A 196 35.39 13.78 -18.47
N ALA A 197 36.28 12.80 -18.54
CA ALA A 197 36.00 11.56 -19.25
C ALA A 197 36.10 10.49 -18.17
N ASP A 198 34.97 10.24 -17.52
CA ASP A 198 34.89 9.55 -16.24
C ASP A 198 34.59 8.06 -16.44
N MET A 199 34.99 7.24 -15.47
CA MET A 199 34.66 5.82 -15.43
C MET A 199 33.92 5.51 -14.13
N LEU A 200 32.67 5.09 -14.26
CA LEU A 200 31.78 4.76 -13.15
C LEU A 200 31.40 3.28 -13.24
N ALA A 201 31.50 2.57 -12.12
CA ALA A 201 31.02 1.20 -11.99
C ALA A 201 30.17 1.08 -10.73
N GLY A 202 28.90 0.71 -10.88
CA GLY A 202 27.96 0.51 -9.77
C GLY A 202 28.39 -0.69 -8.93
N GLY A 203 28.34 -1.87 -9.53
CA GLY A 203 28.85 -3.09 -8.93
C GLY A 203 27.73 -4.09 -8.68
N TYR A 204 27.44 -4.41 -7.42
CA TYR A 204 26.29 -5.24 -7.07
C TYR A 204 25.26 -4.38 -6.37
N GLY A 205 24.04 -4.29 -6.89
CA GLY A 205 22.99 -3.46 -6.30
C GLY A 205 22.13 -2.84 -7.40
N SER A 206 21.14 -2.05 -7.01
CA SER A 206 20.38 -1.24 -7.96
C SER A 206 20.96 0.18 -8.00
N ASP A 207 21.89 0.41 -8.91
CA ASP A 207 22.77 1.57 -8.87
C ASP A 207 22.24 2.75 -9.70
N ARG A 208 22.70 3.96 -9.37
CA ARG A 208 22.47 5.19 -10.15
C ARG A 208 23.77 5.82 -10.58
N LEU A 209 24.05 5.81 -11.88
CA LEU A 209 25.28 6.33 -12.46
C LEU A 209 24.99 7.53 -13.37
N PHE A 210 25.73 8.62 -13.17
CA PHE A 210 25.61 9.86 -13.95
C PHE A 210 26.97 10.30 -14.48
N GLY A 211 27.20 10.23 -15.80
CA GLY A 211 28.42 10.72 -16.47
C GLY A 211 28.47 12.25 -16.51
N GLU A 212 27.37 12.86 -16.95
CA GLU A 212 27.12 14.30 -17.13
C GLU A 212 27.79 14.90 -18.37
N THR A 213 29.04 15.36 -18.32
CA THR A 213 29.67 16.01 -19.48
C THR A 213 31.04 15.44 -19.79
N GLY A 214 31.21 15.07 -21.06
CA GLY A 214 32.41 14.50 -21.66
C GLY A 214 32.21 13.05 -22.06
N ASP A 215 33.26 12.37 -22.52
CA ASP A 215 33.13 11.04 -23.12
C ASP A 215 33.27 9.95 -22.04
N ASP A 216 32.16 9.52 -21.45
CA ASP A 216 32.13 8.72 -20.22
C ASP A 216 31.97 7.22 -20.48
N ILE A 217 32.32 6.41 -19.46
CA ILE A 217 32.11 4.96 -19.45
C ILE A 217 31.39 4.55 -18.17
N LEU A 218 30.17 4.04 -18.30
CA LEU A 218 29.32 3.62 -17.19
C LEU A 218 29.06 2.10 -17.27
N PHE A 219 29.25 1.42 -16.14
CA PHE A 219 28.91 0.00 -15.95
C PHE A 219 27.91 -0.12 -14.80
N GLY A 220 26.68 -0.57 -15.07
CA GLY A 220 25.73 -0.96 -14.01
C GLY A 220 26.23 -2.21 -13.27
N ASP A 221 26.72 -3.17 -14.05
CA ASP A 221 27.19 -4.49 -13.61
C ASP A 221 26.04 -5.43 -13.20
N ALA A 222 25.71 -5.60 -11.93
CA ALA A 222 24.71 -6.57 -11.50
C ALA A 222 23.63 -5.95 -10.63
N GLY A 223 22.38 -6.11 -11.04
CA GLY A 223 21.20 -5.56 -10.37
C GLY A 223 20.45 -4.65 -11.32
N LYS A 224 19.49 -3.88 -10.80
CA LYS A 224 18.62 -3.04 -11.64
C LYS A 224 19.15 -1.62 -11.67
N ASP A 225 19.79 -1.25 -12.76
CA ASP A 225 20.59 -0.03 -12.80
C ASP A 225 19.92 1.11 -13.58
N TYR A 226 20.28 2.33 -13.18
CA TYR A 226 19.95 3.56 -13.88
C TYR A 226 21.25 4.22 -14.35
N LEU A 227 21.45 4.31 -15.67
CA LEU A 227 22.64 4.91 -16.27
C LEU A 227 22.26 6.13 -17.12
N TYR A 228 22.87 7.27 -16.82
CA TYR A 228 22.74 8.52 -17.58
C TYR A 228 24.12 8.99 -18.09
N GLY A 229 24.32 9.00 -19.42
CA GLY A 229 25.54 9.45 -20.10
C GLY A 229 25.71 10.96 -20.04
N GLY A 230 24.88 11.70 -20.79
CA GLY A 230 24.83 13.15 -20.79
C GLY A 230 25.33 13.77 -22.10
N ASP A 231 26.12 14.84 -22.04
CA ASP A 231 26.73 15.45 -23.24
C ASP A 231 28.07 14.76 -23.53
N GLY A 232 28.21 14.00 -24.62
CA GLY A 232 29.47 13.29 -24.92
C GLY A 232 29.33 12.18 -25.95
N ASP A 233 30.43 11.55 -26.38
CA ASP A 233 30.33 10.26 -27.07
C ASP A 233 30.48 9.13 -26.02
N ASP A 234 29.38 8.67 -25.44
CA ASP A 234 29.36 7.85 -24.21
C ASP A 234 29.30 6.33 -24.46
N LYS A 235 29.67 5.56 -23.43
CA LYS A 235 29.47 4.10 -23.39
C LYS A 235 28.75 3.66 -22.13
N LEU A 236 27.54 3.14 -22.28
CA LEU A 236 26.71 2.64 -21.20
C LEU A 236 26.52 1.12 -21.35
N TYR A 237 26.81 0.39 -20.28
CA TYR A 237 26.60 -1.05 -20.18
C TYR A 237 25.74 -1.32 -18.94
N GLY A 238 24.50 -1.80 -19.12
CA GLY A 238 23.59 -2.16 -18.03
C GLY A 238 24.16 -3.34 -17.24
N GLY A 239 24.18 -4.52 -17.85
CA GLY A 239 24.80 -5.71 -17.28
C GLY A 239 23.77 -6.81 -17.05
N ASP A 240 23.67 -7.31 -15.82
CA ASP A 240 22.66 -8.30 -15.43
C ASP A 240 21.54 -7.62 -14.62
N GLY A 241 20.34 -7.47 -15.17
CA GLY A 241 19.15 -6.95 -14.50
C GLY A 241 18.22 -6.20 -15.45
N ASP A 242 17.08 -5.71 -14.96
CA ASP A 242 16.13 -4.95 -15.79
C ASP A 242 16.54 -3.45 -15.80
N ASP A 243 17.42 -3.03 -16.70
CA ASP A 243 18.13 -1.74 -16.64
C ASP A 243 17.45 -0.58 -17.39
N LEU A 244 17.83 0.66 -17.04
CA LEU A 244 17.45 1.89 -17.75
C LEU A 244 18.69 2.68 -18.17
N LEU A 245 18.92 2.75 -19.48
CA LEU A 245 20.05 3.45 -20.09
C LEU A 245 19.58 4.67 -20.88
N ILE A 246 20.17 5.84 -20.61
CA ILE A 246 19.87 7.11 -21.28
C ILE A 246 21.19 7.82 -21.63
N SER A 247 21.46 8.12 -22.91
CA SER A 247 22.71 8.81 -23.29
C SER A 247 22.59 10.30 -23.62
N ASP A 248 21.45 10.78 -24.15
CA ASP A 248 21.19 12.20 -24.47
C ASP A 248 21.88 12.70 -25.76
N VAL A 249 22.97 13.48 -25.71
CA VAL A 249 23.58 14.10 -26.91
C VAL A 249 24.93 13.49 -27.20
N GLY A 250 25.10 12.85 -28.35
CA GLY A 250 26.34 12.11 -28.59
C GLY A 250 26.41 11.32 -29.88
N ASN A 251 27.40 10.43 -29.99
CA ASN A 251 27.30 9.25 -30.85
C ASN A 251 27.61 8.06 -29.95
N ASP A 252 26.56 7.51 -29.37
CA ASP A 252 26.67 6.72 -28.15
C ASP A 252 26.65 5.22 -28.44
N LEU A 253 27.19 4.45 -27.48
CA LEU A 253 27.09 3.01 -27.45
C LEU A 253 26.35 2.57 -26.19
N LEU A 254 25.16 2.00 -26.36
CA LEU A 254 24.32 1.51 -25.28
C LEU A 254 24.12 0.00 -25.41
N SER A 255 24.33 -0.74 -24.33
CA SER A 255 24.12 -2.19 -24.25
C SER A 255 23.36 -2.52 -22.97
N GLY A 256 22.13 -3.02 -23.09
CA GLY A 256 21.31 -3.46 -21.95
C GLY A 256 21.95 -4.62 -21.22
N GLY A 257 22.02 -5.79 -21.87
CA GLY A 257 22.71 -6.96 -21.32
C GLY A 257 21.77 -8.13 -21.12
N SER A 258 21.62 -8.62 -19.90
CA SER A 258 20.64 -9.65 -19.54
C SER A 258 19.52 -9.00 -18.73
N GLY A 259 18.26 -9.23 -19.07
CA GLY A 259 17.11 -8.65 -18.37
C GLY A 259 16.21 -7.91 -19.36
N ARG A 260 15.17 -7.24 -18.86
CA ARG A 260 14.27 -6.44 -19.71
C ARG A 260 14.68 -4.98 -19.62
N ASP A 261 15.41 -4.55 -20.62
CA ASP A 261 16.09 -3.26 -20.61
C ASP A 261 15.28 -2.18 -21.31
N GLN A 262 15.46 -0.94 -20.87
CA GLN A 262 14.93 0.25 -21.52
C GLN A 262 16.08 1.15 -21.96
N ILE A 263 16.20 1.38 -23.27
CA ILE A 263 17.34 2.07 -23.87
C ILE A 263 16.86 3.29 -24.65
N PHE A 264 17.35 4.47 -24.27
CA PHE A 264 17.04 5.76 -24.87
C PHE A 264 18.33 6.49 -25.30
N ALA A 265 18.64 6.50 -26.59
CA ALA A 265 19.89 7.09 -27.08
C ALA A 265 19.81 8.62 -27.16
N GLY A 266 18.86 9.20 -27.92
CA GLY A 266 18.66 10.65 -27.95
C GLY A 266 19.11 11.26 -29.28
N ASP A 267 19.95 12.30 -29.25
CA ASP A 267 20.45 12.99 -30.44
C ASP A 267 21.82 12.43 -30.82
N GLY A 268 21.96 11.82 -32.01
CA GLY A 268 23.25 11.25 -32.36
C GLY A 268 23.31 10.41 -33.62
N ALA A 269 24.30 9.53 -33.67
CA ALA A 269 24.33 8.42 -34.61
C ALA A 269 24.73 7.19 -33.81
N ASP A 270 23.71 6.59 -33.20
CA ASP A 270 23.89 5.77 -32.01
C ASP A 270 23.85 4.27 -32.32
N ILE A 271 24.42 3.49 -31.41
CA ILE A 271 24.43 2.03 -31.48
C ILE A 271 23.78 1.47 -30.22
N LEU A 272 22.61 0.87 -30.38
CA LEU A 272 21.83 0.25 -29.31
C LEU A 272 21.86 -1.28 -29.47
N GLN A 273 22.08 -1.98 -28.37
CA GLN A 273 21.96 -3.42 -28.22
C GLN A 273 21.09 -3.72 -26.99
N GLY A 274 19.92 -4.34 -27.17
CA GLY A 274 19.07 -4.79 -26.06
C GLY A 274 19.78 -5.88 -25.27
N GLY A 275 19.96 -7.04 -25.90
CA GLY A 275 20.69 -8.16 -25.35
C GLY A 275 19.79 -9.38 -25.22
N ALA A 276 19.62 -9.88 -24.00
CA ALA A 276 18.78 -11.03 -23.69
C ALA A 276 17.67 -10.64 -22.72
N GLY A 277 16.42 -10.83 -23.14
CA GLY A 277 15.21 -10.42 -22.43
C GLY A 277 14.34 -9.59 -23.36
N ASP A 278 13.20 -9.15 -22.87
CA ASP A 278 12.20 -8.41 -23.65
C ASP A 278 12.49 -6.90 -23.52
N ASP A 279 13.19 -6.33 -24.50
CA ASP A 279 13.78 -4.99 -24.40
C ASP A 279 12.93 -3.90 -25.10
N VAL A 280 13.07 -2.65 -24.65
CA VAL A 280 12.45 -1.48 -25.27
C VAL A 280 13.53 -0.49 -25.74
N LEU A 281 13.59 -0.26 -27.05
CA LEU A 281 14.62 0.58 -27.67
C LEU A 281 14.02 1.81 -28.37
N LEU A 282 14.46 3.00 -27.97
CA LEU A 282 14.20 4.28 -28.65
C LEU A 282 15.52 4.91 -29.11
N SER A 283 15.75 4.92 -30.42
CA SER A 283 16.98 5.46 -31.01
C SER A 283 17.04 6.99 -31.01
N GLY A 284 15.91 7.68 -31.25
CA GLY A 284 15.88 9.15 -31.24
C GLY A 284 16.26 9.79 -32.58
N LEU A 285 16.86 10.99 -32.54
CA LEU A 285 17.25 11.75 -33.73
C LEU A 285 18.63 11.28 -34.23
N GLY A 286 18.73 10.81 -35.47
CA GLY A 286 20.02 10.32 -35.92
C GLY A 286 19.99 9.48 -37.17
N ASP A 287 21.11 8.85 -37.51
CA ASP A 287 21.12 7.73 -38.45
C ASP A 287 21.59 6.51 -37.65
N ASP A 288 20.67 5.85 -36.92
CA ASP A 288 21.03 4.95 -35.82
C ASP A 288 21.08 3.47 -36.22
N LYS A 289 21.67 2.64 -35.37
CA LYS A 289 21.63 1.17 -35.46
C LYS A 289 21.10 0.59 -34.15
N SER A 290 19.97 -0.11 -34.21
CA SER A 290 19.39 -0.82 -33.07
C SER A 290 19.24 -2.32 -33.35
N GLU A 291 19.56 -3.11 -32.34
CA GLU A 291 19.46 -4.57 -32.33
C GLU A 291 18.85 -5.01 -30.99
N GLY A 292 17.70 -5.69 -31.00
CA GLY A 292 16.97 -6.09 -29.79
C GLY A 292 17.67 -7.29 -29.17
N GLY A 293 17.71 -8.40 -29.88
CA GLY A 293 18.57 -9.53 -29.56
C GLY A 293 17.80 -10.82 -29.37
N ALA A 294 17.63 -11.25 -28.13
CA ALA A 294 16.91 -12.47 -27.78
C ALA A 294 15.83 -12.18 -26.76
N GLY A 295 14.57 -12.28 -27.15
CA GLY A 295 13.40 -11.98 -26.31
C GLY A 295 12.31 -11.44 -27.21
N ASP A 296 11.21 -10.93 -26.65
CA ASP A 296 10.17 -10.29 -27.45
C ASP A 296 10.35 -8.76 -27.35
N ASP A 297 11.05 -8.17 -28.32
CA ASP A 297 11.55 -6.79 -28.24
C ASP A 297 10.59 -5.74 -28.82
N VAL A 298 10.65 -4.51 -28.33
CA VAL A 298 9.87 -3.36 -28.80
C VAL A 298 10.77 -2.23 -29.28
N PHE A 299 10.70 -1.91 -30.56
CA PHE A 299 11.35 -0.75 -31.15
C PHE A 299 10.36 0.40 -31.29
N ILE A 300 10.69 1.56 -30.75
CA ILE A 300 9.91 2.80 -30.89
C ILE A 300 10.57 3.68 -31.93
N TYR A 301 9.85 3.97 -33.02
CA TYR A 301 10.30 4.81 -34.12
C TYR A 301 9.30 5.92 -34.39
N THR A 302 9.75 7.18 -34.44
CA THR A 302 8.92 8.29 -34.92
C THR A 302 9.28 8.63 -36.36
N HIS A 303 8.26 8.79 -37.20
CA HIS A 303 8.46 9.12 -38.60
C HIS A 303 9.22 10.45 -38.78
N GLY A 304 10.40 10.38 -39.40
CA GLY A 304 11.19 11.55 -39.80
C GLY A 304 12.36 11.92 -38.88
N GLU A 305 12.65 11.10 -37.86
CA GLU A 305 13.78 11.31 -36.95
C GLU A 305 15.13 10.89 -37.52
N GLY A 306 15.14 10.03 -38.54
CA GLY A 306 16.40 9.47 -39.02
C GLY A 306 16.33 8.55 -40.22
N LYS A 307 17.45 7.90 -40.53
CA LYS A 307 17.53 6.74 -41.43
C LYS A 307 18.12 5.54 -40.71
N ASP A 308 17.30 4.95 -39.87
CA ASP A 308 17.76 3.99 -38.89
C ASP A 308 17.85 2.58 -39.49
N GLN A 309 18.65 1.75 -38.84
CA GLN A 309 18.77 0.33 -39.12
C GLN A 309 18.28 -0.44 -37.91
N ILE A 310 17.03 -0.87 -37.97
CA ILE A 310 16.38 -1.70 -36.96
C ILE A 310 16.49 -3.16 -37.40
N THR A 311 17.10 -3.99 -36.57
CA THR A 311 17.30 -5.41 -36.85
C THR A 311 16.96 -6.22 -35.63
N ASP A 312 16.16 -7.26 -35.79
CA ASP A 312 16.12 -8.34 -34.81
C ASP A 312 16.50 -9.69 -35.40
N SER A 313 16.97 -10.58 -34.53
CA SER A 313 17.53 -11.88 -34.85
C SER A 313 16.75 -13.05 -34.25
N SER A 314 15.96 -12.84 -33.18
CA SER A 314 15.14 -13.87 -32.56
C SER A 314 14.16 -13.32 -31.53
N GLY A 315 12.88 -13.62 -31.72
CA GLY A 315 11.85 -13.12 -30.83
C GLY A 315 10.49 -13.16 -31.48
N SER A 316 9.50 -12.61 -30.78
CA SER A 316 8.22 -12.18 -31.33
C SER A 316 8.17 -10.64 -31.26
N ASP A 317 8.78 -9.98 -32.24
CA ASP A 317 9.24 -8.59 -32.06
C ASP A 317 8.24 -7.57 -32.61
N ARG A 318 8.20 -6.39 -31.99
CA ARG A 318 7.26 -5.31 -32.31
C ARG A 318 7.97 -4.04 -32.77
N LEU A 319 7.48 -3.48 -33.88
CA LEU A 319 7.81 -2.12 -34.28
C LEU A 319 6.62 -1.18 -34.04
N GLN A 320 6.82 -0.21 -33.15
CA GLN A 320 5.92 0.91 -32.92
C GLN A 320 6.31 2.11 -33.78
N ILE A 321 5.36 2.60 -34.59
CA ILE A 321 5.54 3.71 -35.52
C ILE A 321 4.63 4.88 -35.13
N GLY A 322 5.24 5.95 -34.65
CA GLY A 322 4.57 7.21 -34.32
C GLY A 322 4.51 8.20 -35.49
N ASN A 323 3.46 9.04 -35.50
CA ASN A 323 3.26 10.13 -36.47
C ASN A 323 3.22 9.63 -37.93
N PHE A 324 2.60 8.47 -38.15
CA PHE A 324 2.52 7.85 -39.47
C PHE A 324 1.52 8.59 -40.39
N THR A 325 1.86 8.71 -41.68
CA THR A 325 0.93 9.11 -42.74
C THR A 325 1.26 8.36 -44.04
N GLY A 326 0.27 7.78 -44.72
CA GLY A 326 0.44 7.22 -46.06
C GLY A 326 0.16 5.72 -46.20
N ASP A 327 0.91 5.07 -47.10
CA ASP A 327 0.69 3.66 -47.47
C ASP A 327 1.80 2.78 -46.88
N PHE A 328 1.42 1.71 -46.15
CA PHE A 328 2.34 0.69 -45.67
C PHE A 328 1.86 -0.72 -46.06
N THR A 329 2.81 -1.58 -46.39
CA THR A 329 2.55 -3.01 -46.59
C THR A 329 3.73 -3.79 -46.05
N ALA A 330 3.50 -4.50 -44.95
CA ALA A 330 4.51 -5.34 -44.33
C ALA A 330 4.99 -6.42 -45.29
N LYS A 331 6.29 -6.73 -45.23
CA LYS A 331 6.88 -7.94 -45.80
C LYS A 331 7.04 -8.98 -44.69
N ALA A 332 7.32 -10.23 -45.09
CA ALA A 332 7.68 -11.27 -44.13
C ALA A 332 8.89 -10.83 -43.28
N ALA A 333 8.93 -11.20 -42.00
CA ALA A 333 10.00 -10.80 -41.06
C ALA A 333 11.43 -11.07 -41.58
N THR A 334 11.62 -12.09 -42.43
CA THR A 334 12.91 -12.41 -43.07
C THR A 334 13.34 -11.46 -44.21
N GLU A 335 12.49 -10.51 -44.60
CA GLU A 335 12.73 -9.55 -45.68
C GLU A 335 12.82 -8.13 -45.14
N VAL A 336 13.71 -7.33 -45.74
CA VAL A 336 13.89 -5.93 -45.33
C VAL A 336 12.69 -5.08 -45.76
N ASN A 337 11.97 -4.51 -44.79
CA ASN A 337 11.06 -3.39 -44.97
C ASN A 337 11.85 -2.08 -45.08
N THR A 338 11.33 -1.13 -45.87
CA THR A 338 11.92 0.21 -45.99
C THR A 338 10.79 1.21 -45.84
N LEU A 339 10.83 1.97 -44.75
CA LEU A 339 9.82 2.98 -44.45
C LEU A 339 10.04 4.21 -45.33
N ASP A 340 8.96 4.98 -45.52
CA ASP A 340 9.06 6.32 -46.07
C ASP A 340 9.94 7.16 -45.11
N GLY A 341 11.09 7.65 -45.60
CA GLY A 341 12.14 8.26 -44.77
C GLY A 341 13.52 7.64 -45.00
N GLY A 342 13.55 6.32 -45.24
CA GLY A 342 14.77 5.57 -45.55
C GLY A 342 15.20 4.57 -44.48
N THR A 343 14.56 4.56 -43.31
CA THR A 343 14.73 3.57 -42.25
C THR A 343 14.46 2.16 -42.78
N THR A 344 15.34 1.23 -42.43
CA THR A 344 15.25 -0.19 -42.81
C THR A 344 14.98 -1.06 -41.59
N VAL A 345 14.05 -1.99 -41.75
CA VAL A 345 13.56 -2.87 -40.67
C VAL A 345 13.58 -4.32 -41.14
N ILE A 346 14.07 -5.24 -40.33
CA ILE A 346 14.03 -6.70 -40.56
C ILE A 346 13.87 -7.43 -39.22
N GLY A 347 13.21 -8.59 -39.23
CA GLY A 347 12.97 -9.39 -38.03
C GLY A 347 11.87 -8.81 -37.14
N ILE A 348 10.75 -8.37 -37.74
CA ILE A 348 9.61 -7.83 -36.99
C ILE A 348 8.34 -8.57 -37.44
N GLU A 349 7.65 -9.15 -36.47
CA GLU A 349 6.41 -9.90 -36.62
C GLU A 349 5.18 -9.04 -36.31
N HIS A 350 5.29 -8.10 -35.36
CA HIS A 350 4.18 -7.27 -34.91
C HIS A 350 4.38 -5.79 -35.22
N TYR A 351 3.29 -5.10 -35.53
CA TYR A 351 3.28 -3.68 -35.84
C TYR A 351 2.30 -2.92 -34.95
N SER A 352 2.73 -1.75 -34.52
CA SER A 352 1.87 -0.75 -33.86
C SER A 352 1.91 0.56 -34.63
N PHE A 353 0.81 0.92 -35.28
CA PHE A 353 0.68 2.17 -36.03
C PHE A 353 -0.12 3.21 -35.26
N PHE A 354 0.48 4.39 -35.11
CA PHE A 354 -0.19 5.59 -34.61
C PHE A 354 -0.17 6.66 -35.71
N ALA A 355 -1.22 6.66 -36.54
CA ALA A 355 -1.38 7.64 -37.60
C ALA A 355 -1.77 9.01 -37.02
N ALA A 356 -1.53 10.07 -37.81
CA ALA A 356 -1.92 11.43 -37.43
C ALA A 356 -2.57 12.16 -38.61
N GLY A 357 -3.71 12.82 -38.35
CA GLY A 357 -4.34 13.73 -39.29
C GLY A 357 -5.65 13.20 -39.87
N SER A 358 -5.99 13.66 -41.08
CA SER A 358 -7.27 13.37 -41.74
C SER A 358 -7.10 12.78 -43.15
N ASP A 359 -5.91 12.28 -43.44
CA ASP A 359 -5.57 11.74 -44.76
C ASP A 359 -5.92 10.26 -44.80
N ALA A 360 -6.40 9.79 -45.96
CA ALA A 360 -6.71 8.37 -46.13
C ALA A 360 -5.42 7.53 -46.11
N ASN A 361 -5.36 6.57 -45.20
CA ASN A 361 -4.25 5.65 -45.01
C ASN A 361 -4.58 4.27 -45.59
N ARG A 362 -3.54 3.61 -46.12
CA ARG A 362 -3.62 2.20 -46.51
C ARG A 362 -2.58 1.41 -45.73
N ILE A 363 -3.01 0.70 -44.70
CA ILE A 363 -2.15 -0.06 -43.80
C ILE A 363 -2.43 -1.54 -43.99
N ILE A 364 -1.41 -2.30 -44.37
CA ILE A 364 -1.47 -3.76 -44.46
C ILE A 364 -0.33 -4.29 -43.61
N THR A 365 -0.65 -4.99 -42.53
CA THR A 365 0.34 -5.61 -41.65
C THR A 365 0.61 -7.07 -42.07
N ALA A 366 1.38 -7.82 -41.29
CA ALA A 366 1.79 -9.18 -41.61
C ALA A 366 0.94 -10.18 -40.82
N ASP A 367 1.43 -11.41 -40.62
CA ASP A 367 0.88 -12.26 -39.57
C ASP A 367 1.53 -11.81 -38.23
N GLY A 368 0.75 -11.67 -37.16
CA GLY A 368 1.15 -11.23 -35.83
C GLY A 368 0.02 -10.44 -35.17
N ASN A 369 -0.01 -10.35 -33.84
CA ASN A 369 -0.96 -9.49 -33.11
C ASN A 369 -0.60 -8.01 -33.30
N ASP A 370 -1.35 -7.33 -34.15
CA ASP A 370 -1.11 -5.97 -34.61
C ASP A 370 -2.04 -4.95 -33.94
N VAL A 371 -1.59 -3.69 -33.87
CA VAL A 371 -2.37 -2.58 -33.30
C VAL A 371 -2.35 -1.40 -34.26
N VAL A 372 -3.52 -0.95 -34.72
CA VAL A 372 -3.62 0.16 -35.67
C VAL A 372 -4.57 1.24 -35.18
N PHE A 373 -4.08 2.47 -35.04
CA PHE A 373 -4.88 3.68 -34.90
C PHE A 373 -4.73 4.50 -36.19
N SER A 374 -5.78 4.56 -37.03
CA SER A 374 -5.71 5.26 -38.33
C SER A 374 -6.17 6.73 -38.30
N ASP A 375 -6.71 7.20 -37.17
CA ASP A 375 -7.17 8.58 -36.92
C ASP A 375 -8.34 9.01 -37.84
N GLY A 376 -8.22 10.06 -38.64
CA GLY A 376 -9.27 10.48 -39.58
C GLY A 376 -8.90 10.17 -41.02
N GLY A 377 -9.91 9.92 -41.86
CA GLY A 377 -9.69 9.59 -43.27
C GLY A 377 -10.65 8.50 -43.73
N ASP A 378 -10.72 8.24 -45.03
CA ASP A 378 -11.42 7.04 -45.52
C ASP A 378 -10.37 5.91 -45.59
N ASP A 379 -10.16 5.20 -44.48
CA ASP A 379 -9.01 4.34 -44.30
C ASP A 379 -9.24 2.91 -44.82
N THR A 380 -8.15 2.25 -45.22
CA THR A 380 -8.16 0.81 -45.55
C THR A 380 -7.11 0.09 -44.72
N VAL A 381 -7.57 -0.77 -43.81
CA VAL A 381 -6.73 -1.55 -42.90
C VAL A 381 -6.96 -3.04 -43.14
N ASP A 382 -5.87 -3.81 -43.23
CA ASP A 382 -5.85 -5.27 -43.40
C ASP A 382 -4.80 -5.84 -42.44
N LEU A 383 -5.24 -6.52 -41.38
CA LEU A 383 -4.40 -6.88 -40.24
C LEU A 383 -3.77 -8.28 -40.34
N GLY A 384 -4.26 -9.12 -41.25
CA GLY A 384 -3.63 -10.40 -41.55
C GLY A 384 -4.08 -11.52 -40.63
N ALA A 385 -3.17 -12.11 -39.85
CA ALA A 385 -3.50 -13.21 -38.95
C ALA A 385 -2.86 -12.96 -37.59
N GLY A 386 -3.61 -13.05 -36.51
CA GLY A 386 -3.22 -12.59 -35.18
C GLY A 386 -4.46 -12.20 -34.42
N ASP A 387 -4.34 -12.00 -33.12
CA ASP A 387 -5.40 -11.36 -32.35
C ASP A 387 -5.16 -9.84 -32.44
N ASP A 388 -5.85 -9.17 -33.34
CA ASP A 388 -5.54 -7.80 -33.76
C ASP A 388 -6.46 -6.74 -33.13
N TYR A 389 -5.96 -5.52 -32.98
CA TYR A 389 -6.75 -4.36 -32.55
C TYR A 389 -6.67 -3.23 -33.58
N VAL A 390 -7.83 -2.67 -33.94
CA VAL A 390 -7.89 -1.48 -34.80
C VAL A 390 -8.92 -0.47 -34.32
N ASN A 391 -8.50 0.79 -34.31
CA ASN A 391 -9.38 1.95 -34.22
C ASN A 391 -9.27 2.74 -35.50
N ALA A 392 -10.31 2.64 -36.34
CA ALA A 392 -10.36 3.27 -37.64
C ALA A 392 -10.71 4.78 -37.57
N GLY A 393 -11.20 5.26 -36.42
CA GLY A 393 -11.50 6.65 -36.19
C GLY A 393 -12.58 7.24 -37.11
N LEU A 394 -12.37 8.44 -37.68
CA LEU A 394 -13.41 9.19 -38.40
C LEU A 394 -13.33 9.01 -39.92
N GLY A 395 -14.36 8.44 -40.54
CA GLY A 395 -14.51 8.48 -42.00
C GLY A 395 -15.44 7.42 -42.56
N ILE A 396 -15.19 6.98 -43.80
CA ILE A 396 -15.77 5.76 -44.37
C ILE A 396 -14.67 4.72 -44.47
N ASP A 397 -14.62 3.84 -43.48
CA ASP A 397 -13.49 2.94 -43.30
C ASP A 397 -13.76 1.54 -43.86
N ASN A 398 -12.70 0.86 -44.28
CA ASN A 398 -12.73 -0.53 -44.73
C ASN A 398 -11.66 -1.34 -44.00
N VAL A 399 -12.10 -2.12 -43.01
CA VAL A 399 -11.26 -2.92 -42.11
C VAL A 399 -11.42 -4.41 -42.39
N ILE A 400 -10.30 -5.12 -42.41
CA ILE A 400 -10.24 -6.59 -42.42
C ILE A 400 -9.39 -6.99 -41.22
N GLY A 401 -9.98 -7.69 -40.24
CA GLY A 401 -9.27 -8.29 -39.11
C GLY A 401 -8.42 -9.45 -39.62
N GLY A 402 -9.06 -10.60 -39.84
CA GLY A 402 -8.50 -11.66 -40.66
C GLY A 402 -8.67 -13.01 -40.00
N SER A 403 -7.66 -13.54 -39.32
CA SER A 403 -7.85 -14.77 -38.53
C SER A 403 -7.19 -14.65 -37.18
N GLY A 404 -7.90 -15.04 -36.13
CA GLY A 404 -7.59 -14.71 -34.74
C GLY A 404 -8.81 -14.03 -34.13
N ASP A 405 -8.76 -13.72 -32.84
CA ASP A 405 -9.85 -13.04 -32.15
C ASP A 405 -9.64 -11.51 -32.22
N ASP A 406 -10.26 -10.86 -33.21
CA ASP A 406 -9.98 -9.46 -33.55
C ASP A 406 -10.92 -8.46 -32.85
N GLU A 407 -10.41 -7.27 -32.51
CA GLU A 407 -11.19 -6.13 -32.00
C GLU A 407 -11.15 -4.94 -32.97
N VAL A 408 -12.33 -4.59 -33.50
CA VAL A 408 -12.49 -3.52 -34.49
C VAL A 408 -13.36 -2.39 -33.93
N SER A 409 -12.81 -1.19 -33.83
CA SER A 409 -13.54 0.03 -33.46
C SER A 409 -13.70 0.93 -34.68
N LEU A 410 -14.97 1.16 -35.06
CA LEU A 410 -15.39 2.04 -36.13
C LEU A 410 -15.91 3.33 -35.48
N GLY A 411 -15.16 4.43 -35.63
CA GLY A 411 -15.55 5.72 -35.09
C GLY A 411 -16.71 6.34 -35.88
N GLY A 412 -16.97 7.63 -35.65
CA GLY A 412 -18.07 8.33 -36.31
C GLY A 412 -17.66 8.85 -37.68
N GLY A 413 -18.44 8.65 -38.75
CA GLY A 413 -18.05 9.28 -40.02
C GLY A 413 -18.77 8.83 -41.28
N GLY A 414 -19.39 7.65 -41.28
CA GLY A 414 -19.93 7.15 -42.53
C GLY A 414 -20.48 5.73 -42.48
N ALA A 415 -20.59 5.15 -43.67
CA ALA A 415 -21.08 3.80 -43.88
C ALA A 415 -19.89 2.82 -43.97
N ASP A 416 -19.39 2.44 -42.79
CA ASP A 416 -18.17 1.65 -42.64
C ASP A 416 -18.36 0.19 -43.06
N GLN A 417 -17.27 -0.44 -43.49
CA GLN A 417 -17.20 -1.86 -43.80
C GLN A 417 -16.15 -2.52 -42.92
N ALA A 418 -16.55 -3.57 -42.21
CA ALA A 418 -15.62 -4.38 -41.44
C ALA A 418 -15.89 -5.87 -41.65
N ASP A 419 -14.83 -6.67 -41.70
CA ASP A 419 -14.88 -8.13 -41.71
C ASP A 419 -13.94 -8.63 -40.60
N GLY A 420 -14.49 -9.25 -39.55
CA GLY A 420 -13.69 -9.87 -38.47
C GLY A 420 -12.94 -11.11 -38.97
N GLY A 421 -13.51 -11.79 -39.97
CA GLY A 421 -12.88 -12.96 -40.58
C GLY A 421 -13.10 -14.24 -39.79
N ALA A 422 -12.06 -14.83 -39.23
CA ALA A 422 -12.10 -16.14 -38.61
C ALA A 422 -11.58 -16.11 -37.17
N GLY A 423 -12.49 -16.03 -36.22
CA GLY A 423 -12.20 -16.18 -34.79
C GLY A 423 -13.47 -15.92 -33.99
N LYS A 424 -13.33 -15.27 -32.85
CA LYS A 424 -14.41 -14.70 -32.05
C LYS A 424 -14.25 -13.19 -32.02
N ASP A 425 -14.79 -12.54 -33.04
CA ASP A 425 -14.44 -11.15 -33.33
C ASP A 425 -15.40 -10.18 -32.64
N TRP A 426 -14.85 -9.04 -32.21
CA TRP A 426 -15.56 -7.95 -31.55
C TRP A 426 -15.60 -6.71 -32.46
N VAL A 427 -16.78 -6.08 -32.57
CA VAL A 427 -16.90 -4.80 -33.26
C VAL A 427 -17.61 -3.75 -32.41
N THR A 428 -16.99 -2.58 -32.33
CA THR A 428 -17.55 -1.36 -31.72
C THR A 428 -17.91 -0.37 -32.81
N VAL A 429 -19.14 0.13 -32.79
CA VAL A 429 -19.63 1.12 -33.76
C VAL A 429 -20.14 2.35 -33.02
N ILE A 430 -19.48 3.49 -33.24
CA ILE A 430 -19.80 4.73 -32.53
C ILE A 430 -20.70 5.63 -33.37
N ARG A 431 -21.96 5.79 -32.95
CA ARG A 431 -22.97 6.66 -33.58
C ARG A 431 -23.64 7.63 -32.61
N SER A 432 -23.03 7.87 -31.45
CA SER A 432 -23.50 8.74 -30.37
C SER A 432 -23.76 10.20 -30.73
N SER A 433 -23.21 10.68 -31.84
CA SER A 433 -23.49 12.03 -32.35
C SER A 433 -24.72 12.13 -33.26
N LEU A 434 -25.34 11.01 -33.65
CA LEU A 434 -26.53 11.01 -34.49
C LEU A 434 -27.76 11.47 -33.70
N THR A 435 -28.69 12.13 -34.38
CA THR A 435 -29.97 12.58 -33.78
C THR A 435 -31.18 11.96 -34.46
N GLY A 436 -30.96 11.01 -35.38
CA GLY A 436 -32.02 10.36 -36.14
C GLY A 436 -31.98 8.86 -35.87
N ALA A 437 -33.15 8.24 -35.88
CA ALA A 437 -33.31 6.82 -35.62
C ALA A 437 -32.44 5.94 -36.53
N LEU A 438 -31.81 4.95 -35.92
CA LEU A 438 -30.95 3.94 -36.47
C LEU A 438 -31.56 2.56 -36.20
N THR A 439 -31.36 1.63 -37.14
CA THR A 439 -31.79 0.24 -36.96
C THR A 439 -30.60 -0.67 -37.14
N PHE A 440 -30.32 -1.49 -36.13
CA PHE A 440 -29.31 -2.56 -36.16
C PHE A 440 -29.99 -3.92 -36.38
N SER A 441 -29.42 -4.76 -37.23
CA SER A 441 -29.91 -6.12 -37.48
C SER A 441 -28.80 -7.05 -37.91
N VAL A 442 -28.77 -8.25 -37.33
CA VAL A 442 -27.90 -9.37 -37.72
C VAL A 442 -28.69 -10.41 -38.52
N ASN A 443 -28.12 -10.90 -39.62
CA ASN A 443 -28.70 -11.97 -40.44
C ASN A 443 -27.61 -12.93 -40.97
N GLY A 444 -27.46 -14.07 -40.31
CA GLY A 444 -26.32 -14.96 -40.56
C GLY A 444 -25.04 -14.30 -40.05
N ALA A 445 -23.99 -14.34 -40.86
CA ALA A 445 -22.70 -13.71 -40.54
C ALA A 445 -22.60 -12.24 -40.94
N VAL A 446 -23.73 -11.57 -41.25
CA VAL A 446 -23.73 -10.15 -41.67
C VAL A 446 -24.66 -9.35 -40.78
N ALA A 447 -24.11 -8.32 -40.14
CA ALA A 447 -24.86 -7.28 -39.46
C ALA A 447 -24.90 -5.99 -40.29
N THR A 448 -26.01 -5.26 -40.21
CA THR A 448 -26.20 -4.01 -40.96
C THR A 448 -26.82 -2.94 -40.08
N LEU A 449 -26.37 -1.70 -40.29
CA LEU A 449 -26.99 -0.50 -39.73
C LEU A 449 -27.71 0.29 -40.84
N SER A 450 -28.78 1.00 -40.49
CA SER A 450 -29.57 1.76 -41.48
C SER A 450 -28.87 3.00 -42.06
N ASP A 451 -27.69 3.36 -41.53
CA ASP A 451 -26.80 4.38 -42.10
C ASP A 451 -26.00 3.86 -43.30
N GLY A 452 -25.97 2.55 -43.52
CA GLY A 452 -25.26 1.88 -44.62
C GLY A 452 -24.07 1.03 -44.18
N SER A 453 -23.70 1.04 -42.89
CA SER A 453 -22.57 0.26 -42.37
C SER A 453 -22.84 -1.25 -42.44
N VAL A 454 -21.81 -2.02 -42.79
CA VAL A 454 -21.88 -3.48 -42.97
C VAL A 454 -20.75 -4.16 -42.21
N LEU A 455 -21.11 -5.06 -41.29
CA LEU A 455 -20.18 -5.80 -40.44
C LEU A 455 -20.32 -7.28 -40.78
N THR A 456 -19.24 -7.96 -41.12
CA THR A 456 -19.25 -9.36 -41.54
C THR A 456 -18.39 -10.20 -40.60
N ASN A 457 -18.84 -11.43 -40.30
CA ASN A 457 -18.15 -12.38 -39.42
C ASN A 457 -17.74 -11.78 -38.07
N PHE A 458 -18.71 -11.21 -37.35
CA PHE A 458 -18.52 -10.80 -35.95
C PHE A 458 -19.47 -11.58 -35.05
N GLU A 459 -19.01 -11.93 -33.86
CA GLU A 459 -19.78 -12.65 -32.85
C GLU A 459 -20.23 -11.73 -31.72
N ARG A 460 -19.50 -10.64 -31.47
CA ARG A 460 -19.71 -9.71 -30.35
C ARG A 460 -19.85 -8.27 -30.87
N TYR A 461 -20.89 -7.58 -30.41
CA TYR A 461 -21.26 -6.28 -30.96
C TYR A 461 -21.44 -5.23 -29.86
N GLN A 462 -20.71 -4.13 -29.96
CA GLN A 462 -20.96 -2.92 -29.18
C GLN A 462 -21.46 -1.80 -30.10
N ILE A 463 -22.67 -1.29 -29.87
CA ILE A 463 -23.24 -0.21 -30.66
C ILE A 463 -23.65 0.94 -29.74
N LEU A 464 -23.01 2.09 -29.94
CA LEU A 464 -23.34 3.33 -29.27
C LEU A 464 -24.30 4.11 -30.17
N PHE A 465 -25.59 4.02 -29.89
CA PHE A 465 -26.65 4.71 -30.63
C PHE A 465 -26.67 6.22 -30.34
N GLY A 466 -27.57 6.96 -30.97
CA GLY A 466 -27.64 8.43 -30.87
C GLY A 466 -28.88 8.90 -30.12
N ALA A 467 -29.29 10.16 -30.30
CA ALA A 467 -30.50 10.69 -29.66
C ALA A 467 -31.82 10.37 -30.43
N GLY A 468 -31.85 9.27 -31.19
CA GLY A 468 -32.98 8.86 -32.02
C GLY A 468 -33.83 7.79 -31.36
N ASP A 469 -35.05 7.52 -31.87
CA ASP A 469 -35.80 6.32 -31.43
C ASP A 469 -35.18 5.08 -32.10
N ASP A 470 -34.16 4.51 -31.47
CA ASP A 470 -33.28 3.50 -32.02
C ASP A 470 -33.82 2.07 -31.82
N VAL A 471 -33.54 1.19 -32.78
CA VAL A 471 -34.17 -0.13 -32.85
C VAL A 471 -33.17 -1.23 -33.15
N VAL A 472 -33.07 -2.20 -32.24
CA VAL A 472 -32.46 -3.48 -32.52
C VAL A 472 -33.54 -4.44 -33.04
N ALA A 473 -33.43 -4.81 -34.32
CA ALA A 473 -34.42 -5.66 -34.98
C ALA A 473 -34.12 -7.16 -34.77
N SER A 474 -32.85 -7.54 -34.73
CA SER A 474 -32.38 -8.91 -34.45
C SER A 474 -30.90 -8.89 -34.11
N VAL A 475 -30.48 -9.69 -33.12
CA VAL A 475 -29.06 -9.98 -32.83
C VAL A 475 -28.61 -11.34 -33.39
N GLY A 476 -29.49 -12.05 -34.11
CA GLY A 476 -29.14 -13.30 -34.77
C GLY A 476 -28.60 -14.36 -33.82
N SER A 477 -27.35 -14.76 -34.04
CA SER A 477 -26.59 -15.71 -33.20
C SER A 477 -25.38 -15.05 -32.52
N ALA A 478 -25.44 -13.75 -32.25
CA ALA A 478 -24.42 -13.06 -31.47
C ALA A 478 -24.20 -13.76 -30.12
N GLU A 479 -22.95 -13.79 -29.66
CA GLU A 479 -22.58 -14.38 -28.36
C GLU A 479 -22.84 -13.40 -27.20
N THR A 480 -22.61 -12.11 -27.42
CA THR A 480 -22.91 -11.02 -26.48
C THR A 480 -23.09 -9.71 -27.24
N VAL A 481 -23.91 -8.82 -26.70
CA VAL A 481 -24.09 -7.46 -27.20
C VAL A 481 -23.98 -6.41 -26.10
N SER A 482 -23.49 -5.23 -26.47
CA SER A 482 -23.48 -4.03 -25.64
C SER A 482 -24.15 -2.89 -26.40
N PHE A 483 -25.32 -2.48 -25.97
CA PHE A 483 -26.11 -1.45 -26.64
C PHE A 483 -26.39 -0.29 -25.70
N SER A 484 -26.07 0.93 -26.15
CA SER A 484 -26.36 2.17 -25.43
C SER A 484 -27.26 3.06 -26.27
N GLY A 485 -28.51 3.24 -25.82
CA GLY A 485 -29.54 4.05 -26.47
C GLY A 485 -29.29 5.55 -26.38
N TYR A 486 -28.72 6.02 -25.27
CA TYR A 486 -28.53 7.44 -24.92
C TYR A 486 -29.82 8.26 -24.82
N GLY A 487 -30.58 8.47 -25.88
CA GLY A 487 -31.86 9.16 -25.73
C GLY A 487 -32.79 8.93 -26.90
N GLY A 488 -34.10 8.90 -26.64
CA GLY A 488 -35.06 8.39 -27.61
C GLY A 488 -36.03 7.44 -26.92
N ASN A 489 -36.97 6.85 -27.64
CA ASN A 489 -37.76 5.73 -27.14
C ASN A 489 -37.25 4.47 -27.83
N ASP A 490 -36.24 3.87 -27.21
CA ASP A 490 -35.42 2.83 -27.78
C ASP A 490 -36.02 1.45 -27.57
N ARG A 491 -35.76 0.57 -28.53
CA ARG A 491 -36.12 -0.84 -28.43
C ARG A 491 -34.89 -1.70 -28.64
N LEU A 492 -34.24 -2.05 -27.53
CA LEU A 492 -33.02 -2.83 -27.50
C LEU A 492 -33.34 -4.29 -27.14
N ILE A 493 -32.68 -5.22 -27.82
CA ILE A 493 -32.80 -6.66 -27.54
C ILE A 493 -31.40 -7.26 -27.41
N GLY A 494 -31.19 -8.10 -26.41
CA GLY A 494 -29.98 -8.88 -26.23
C GLY A 494 -30.05 -10.26 -26.91
N SER A 495 -29.03 -11.06 -26.62
CA SER A 495 -28.70 -12.37 -27.15
C SER A 495 -29.07 -13.50 -26.16
N ASN A 496 -28.31 -14.60 -26.13
CA ASN A 496 -28.42 -15.63 -25.10
C ASN A 496 -27.11 -15.77 -24.28
N GLY A 497 -26.19 -14.83 -24.42
CA GLY A 497 -25.03 -14.70 -23.54
C GLY A 497 -25.13 -13.41 -22.74
N ALA A 498 -24.13 -13.14 -21.90
CA ALA A 498 -24.16 -11.98 -21.00
C ALA A 498 -24.12 -10.66 -21.79
N ASP A 499 -25.18 -9.86 -21.71
CA ASP A 499 -25.36 -8.64 -22.47
C ASP A 499 -25.36 -7.39 -21.59
N TRP A 500 -25.11 -6.24 -22.21
CA TRP A 500 -25.26 -4.93 -21.58
C TRP A 500 -26.26 -4.08 -22.36
N LEU A 501 -27.37 -3.71 -21.73
CA LEU A 501 -28.40 -2.84 -22.31
C LEU A 501 -28.55 -1.57 -21.48
N ASP A 502 -28.35 -0.41 -22.10
CA ASP A 502 -28.61 0.90 -21.50
C ASP A 502 -29.66 1.65 -22.33
N GLY A 503 -30.84 1.88 -21.75
CA GLY A 503 -31.93 2.61 -22.42
C GLY A 503 -31.66 4.10 -22.59
N GLY A 504 -30.92 4.72 -21.68
CA GLY A 504 -30.71 6.17 -21.68
C GLY A 504 -31.96 6.98 -21.29
N ASP A 505 -32.17 8.11 -21.96
CA ASP A 505 -33.28 9.02 -21.73
C ASP A 505 -34.49 8.69 -22.62
N GLY A 506 -35.59 8.23 -22.04
CA GLY A 506 -36.89 8.22 -22.73
C GLY A 506 -37.84 7.14 -22.26
N ASN A 507 -38.60 6.53 -23.16
CA ASN A 507 -39.54 5.46 -22.76
C ASN A 507 -39.13 4.18 -23.47
N ASP A 508 -38.30 3.40 -22.81
CA ASP A 508 -37.54 2.37 -23.47
C ASP A 508 -38.13 0.98 -23.25
N THR A 509 -37.87 0.09 -24.21
CA THR A 509 -38.25 -1.32 -24.15
C THR A 509 -37.01 -2.17 -24.29
N LEU A 510 -36.58 -2.77 -23.19
CA LEU A 510 -35.35 -3.55 -23.09
C LEU A 510 -35.70 -5.03 -22.88
N THR A 511 -35.11 -5.91 -23.68
CA THR A 511 -35.30 -7.37 -23.55
C THR A 511 -33.95 -8.07 -23.71
N ALA A 512 -33.31 -8.50 -22.62
CA ALA A 512 -31.93 -8.98 -22.68
C ALA A 512 -31.85 -10.43 -23.21
N GLY A 513 -32.67 -11.35 -22.70
CA GLY A 513 -32.85 -12.65 -23.33
C GLY A 513 -32.43 -13.79 -22.41
N GLY A 514 -31.20 -14.26 -22.53
CA GLY A 514 -30.65 -15.12 -21.49
C GLY A 514 -29.15 -14.95 -21.40
N GLY A 515 -28.53 -15.51 -20.36
CA GLY A 515 -27.20 -15.06 -19.93
C GLY A 515 -27.35 -14.16 -18.71
N ASN A 516 -26.23 -13.81 -18.07
CA ASN A 516 -26.24 -12.94 -16.91
C ASN A 516 -26.08 -11.49 -17.40
N ASP A 517 -27.19 -10.77 -17.49
CA ASP A 517 -27.28 -9.52 -18.21
C ASP A 517 -27.20 -8.30 -17.26
N VAL A 518 -26.70 -7.18 -17.78
CA VAL A 518 -26.71 -5.89 -17.09
C VAL A 518 -27.61 -4.92 -17.82
N ILE A 519 -28.63 -4.42 -17.13
CA ILE A 519 -29.65 -3.52 -17.70
C ILE A 519 -29.72 -2.25 -16.87
N ARG A 520 -29.60 -1.10 -17.54
CA ARG A 520 -29.70 0.21 -16.91
C ARG A 520 -30.68 1.09 -17.65
N ASP A 521 -31.53 1.76 -16.89
CA ASP A 521 -32.45 2.73 -17.45
C ASP A 521 -32.90 3.73 -16.39
N TYR A 522 -32.42 4.96 -16.52
CA TYR A 522 -32.53 5.94 -15.44
C TYR A 522 -33.60 7.00 -15.66
N ASP A 523 -34.34 7.04 -16.78
CA ASP A 523 -35.39 8.05 -17.01
C ASP A 523 -36.62 7.49 -17.72
N GLY A 524 -37.77 8.15 -17.53
CA GLY A 524 -39.03 7.91 -18.24
C GLY A 524 -39.79 6.60 -17.97
N TRP A 525 -40.50 6.07 -18.99
CA TRP A 525 -41.47 4.96 -18.84
C TRP A 525 -40.98 3.68 -19.48
N ASN A 526 -40.37 2.83 -18.66
CA ASN A 526 -39.55 1.73 -19.14
C ASN A 526 -40.23 0.39 -18.93
N THR A 527 -40.09 -0.48 -19.93
CA THR A 527 -40.52 -1.88 -19.88
C THR A 527 -39.28 -2.76 -20.06
N ILE A 528 -38.89 -3.45 -19.00
CA ILE A 528 -37.69 -4.26 -18.94
C ILE A 528 -38.07 -5.73 -18.73
N ASN A 529 -37.48 -6.61 -19.54
CA ASN A 529 -37.51 -8.05 -19.35
C ASN A 529 -36.07 -8.57 -19.41
N ALA A 530 -35.50 -8.98 -18.27
CA ALA A 530 -34.09 -9.39 -18.23
C ALA A 530 -33.93 -10.78 -18.86
N GLY A 531 -34.66 -11.78 -18.38
CA GLY A 531 -34.80 -13.06 -19.07
C GLY A 531 -34.33 -14.24 -18.23
N ASP A 532 -33.56 -15.15 -18.83
CA ASP A 532 -33.01 -16.32 -18.13
C ASP A 532 -31.52 -16.09 -17.79
N GLY A 533 -31.14 -16.02 -16.52
CA GLY A 533 -29.77 -15.88 -16.03
C GLY A 533 -29.74 -15.10 -14.73
N ASP A 534 -28.58 -14.93 -14.10
CA ASP A 534 -28.47 -14.10 -12.89
C ASP A 534 -28.25 -12.64 -13.31
N ASP A 535 -29.35 -11.88 -13.44
CA ASP A 535 -29.39 -10.56 -14.05
C ASP A 535 -29.22 -9.42 -13.06
N GLN A 536 -28.69 -8.29 -13.54
CA GLN A 536 -28.58 -7.04 -12.78
C GLN A 536 -29.35 -5.92 -13.46
N VAL A 537 -30.40 -5.42 -12.79
CA VAL A 537 -31.26 -4.36 -13.32
C VAL A 537 -31.26 -3.14 -12.41
N ALA A 538 -30.96 -1.97 -12.96
CA ALA A 538 -30.96 -0.71 -12.23
C ALA A 538 -31.84 0.35 -12.89
N VAL A 539 -32.73 0.97 -12.12
CA VAL A 539 -33.64 2.03 -12.61
C VAL A 539 -33.69 3.27 -11.72
N ALA A 540 -34.07 4.42 -12.29
CA ALA A 540 -34.20 5.70 -11.56
C ALA A 540 -35.32 6.61 -12.11
N ASP A 541 -35.52 7.77 -11.46
CA ASP A 541 -36.47 8.82 -11.87
C ASP A 541 -35.89 9.85 -12.87
N GLY A 542 -34.57 9.83 -13.07
CA GLY A 542 -33.88 10.60 -14.10
C GLY A 542 -34.12 12.11 -14.07
N SER A 543 -34.04 12.73 -15.25
CA SER A 543 -34.27 14.16 -15.41
C SER A 543 -35.77 14.51 -15.44
N SER A 544 -36.64 13.57 -15.81
CA SER A 544 -38.09 13.78 -15.88
C SER A 544 -38.75 13.92 -14.50
N GLY A 545 -38.13 13.37 -13.45
CA GLY A 545 -38.56 13.51 -12.06
C GLY A 545 -39.78 12.68 -11.67
N ALA A 546 -40.23 11.76 -12.54
CA ALA A 546 -41.23 10.73 -12.23
C ALA A 546 -41.21 9.62 -13.30
N SER A 547 -40.61 8.47 -12.97
CA SER A 547 -40.55 7.30 -13.86
C SER A 547 -41.72 6.33 -13.64
N THR A 548 -41.98 5.48 -14.63
CA THR A 548 -42.81 4.27 -14.47
C THR A 548 -42.03 3.09 -14.99
N ASN A 549 -41.57 2.23 -14.09
CA ASN A 549 -40.76 1.07 -14.43
C ASN A 549 -41.58 -0.21 -14.24
N VAL A 550 -41.73 -0.97 -15.33
CA VAL A 550 -42.30 -2.31 -15.33
C VAL A 550 -41.17 -3.28 -15.62
N VAL A 551 -40.75 -4.05 -14.62
CA VAL A 551 -39.55 -4.90 -14.65
C VAL A 551 -39.93 -6.34 -14.35
N ASN A 552 -39.53 -7.24 -15.25
CA ASN A 552 -39.55 -8.68 -15.05
C ASN A 552 -38.10 -9.17 -15.11
N LEU A 553 -37.57 -9.68 -14.00
CA LEU A 553 -36.19 -10.17 -13.96
C LEU A 553 -36.12 -11.53 -14.65
N GLY A 554 -36.92 -12.51 -14.24
CA GLY A 554 -37.18 -13.70 -15.04
C GLY A 554 -36.78 -14.97 -14.32
N ALA A 555 -35.76 -15.68 -14.78
CA ALA A 555 -35.32 -16.92 -14.14
C ALA A 555 -33.82 -16.89 -13.84
N GLY A 556 -33.45 -17.03 -12.58
CA GLY A 556 -32.09 -16.89 -12.08
C GLY A 556 -32.11 -16.24 -10.70
N ASN A 557 -30.95 -15.97 -10.11
CA ASN A 557 -30.88 -15.22 -8.85
C ASN A 557 -30.57 -13.77 -9.19
N ASP A 558 -31.62 -12.99 -9.37
CA ASP A 558 -31.52 -11.66 -9.95
C ASP A 558 -31.28 -10.58 -8.89
N THR A 559 -30.62 -9.50 -9.29
CA THR A 559 -30.44 -8.30 -8.48
C THR A 559 -31.11 -7.11 -9.13
N PHE A 560 -32.02 -6.49 -8.39
CA PHE A 560 -32.69 -5.26 -8.79
C PHE A 560 -32.31 -4.11 -7.87
N SER A 561 -32.09 -2.92 -8.43
CA SER A 561 -31.93 -1.69 -7.67
C SER A 561 -32.75 -0.55 -8.25
N ARG A 562 -33.39 0.21 -7.38
CA ARG A 562 -34.02 1.49 -7.71
C ARG A 562 -33.51 2.58 -6.80
N SER A 563 -32.97 3.65 -7.38
CA SER A 563 -32.58 4.84 -6.64
C SER A 563 -33.78 5.54 -5.98
N ALA A 564 -33.53 6.48 -5.08
CA ALA A 564 -34.58 7.26 -4.44
C ALA A 564 -35.60 7.82 -5.46
N SER A 565 -36.86 7.41 -5.34
CA SER A 565 -37.90 7.65 -6.34
C SER A 565 -39.28 7.78 -5.72
N ASN A 566 -40.13 8.62 -6.32
CA ASN A 566 -41.58 8.68 -6.07
C ASN A 566 -42.40 8.11 -7.25
N GLY A 567 -41.71 7.58 -8.26
CA GLY A 567 -42.29 6.95 -9.45
C GLY A 567 -43.01 5.63 -9.16
N VAL A 568 -43.60 5.07 -10.21
CA VAL A 568 -44.28 3.77 -10.15
C VAL A 568 -43.26 2.66 -10.41
N LEU A 569 -43.22 1.66 -9.54
CA LEU A 569 -42.45 0.42 -9.76
C LEU A 569 -43.40 -0.78 -9.73
N ASP A 570 -43.39 -1.58 -10.78
CA ASP A 570 -43.98 -2.91 -10.85
C ASP A 570 -42.87 -3.92 -11.16
N LEU A 571 -42.40 -4.62 -10.11
CA LEU A 571 -41.29 -5.57 -10.15
C LEU A 571 -41.79 -7.00 -9.97
N ASP A 572 -41.34 -7.89 -10.85
CA ASP A 572 -41.49 -9.35 -10.73
C ASP A 572 -40.09 -9.96 -10.78
N GLY A 573 -39.61 -10.56 -9.69
CA GLY A 573 -38.30 -11.23 -9.67
C GLY A 573 -38.32 -12.52 -10.48
N GLY A 574 -39.39 -13.29 -10.31
CA GLY A 574 -39.68 -14.45 -11.16
C GLY A 574 -39.27 -15.75 -10.48
N ALA A 575 -38.29 -16.47 -11.01
CA ALA A 575 -37.90 -17.78 -10.54
C ALA A 575 -36.43 -17.83 -10.11
N GLY A 576 -36.18 -17.85 -8.81
CA GLY A 576 -34.89 -18.08 -8.20
C GLY A 576 -34.89 -17.49 -6.80
N ASN A 577 -33.74 -17.00 -6.34
CA ASN A 577 -33.64 -16.23 -5.11
C ASN A 577 -33.27 -14.79 -5.48
N ASP A 578 -34.27 -13.92 -5.57
CA ASP A 578 -34.09 -12.57 -6.10
C ASP A 578 -33.87 -11.54 -4.98
N PHE A 579 -32.99 -10.57 -5.22
CA PHE A 579 -32.66 -9.50 -4.29
C PHE A 579 -33.07 -8.13 -4.85
N ALA A 580 -33.88 -7.39 -4.10
CA ALA A 580 -34.33 -6.05 -4.51
C ALA A 580 -33.93 -4.96 -3.52
N THR A 581 -33.16 -3.98 -3.99
CA THR A 581 -32.92 -2.71 -3.29
C THR A 581 -33.96 -1.66 -3.72
N ILE A 582 -34.73 -1.17 -2.75
CA ILE A 582 -35.80 -0.19 -2.99
C ILE A 582 -35.63 1.00 -2.05
N ASP A 583 -35.30 2.14 -2.64
CA ASP A 583 -35.07 3.38 -1.91
C ASP A 583 -36.34 4.25 -1.86
N PHE A 584 -36.85 4.47 -0.64
CA PHE A 584 -37.99 5.34 -0.34
C PHE A 584 -37.57 6.68 0.29
N SER A 585 -36.28 7.03 0.31
CA SER A 585 -35.76 8.22 1.01
C SER A 585 -36.36 9.55 0.54
N MET A 586 -36.87 9.62 -0.70
CA MET A 586 -37.64 10.78 -1.22
C MET A 586 -39.10 10.86 -0.73
N SER A 587 -39.61 9.83 -0.03
CA SER A 587 -40.96 9.78 0.50
C SER A 587 -41.09 10.52 1.83
N TRP A 588 -42.18 11.26 1.97
CA TRP A 588 -42.59 11.94 3.21
C TRP A 588 -43.78 11.23 3.89
N SER A 589 -44.22 10.11 3.33
CA SER A 589 -45.36 9.33 3.82
C SER A 589 -44.89 8.17 4.68
N ASN A 590 -45.77 7.69 5.54
CA ASN A 590 -45.56 6.47 6.31
C ASN A 590 -45.65 5.26 5.35
N VAL A 591 -44.52 4.74 4.88
CA VAL A 591 -44.49 3.61 3.95
C VAL A 591 -44.61 2.31 4.73
N GLY A 592 -45.48 1.41 4.28
CA GLY A 592 -45.55 0.05 4.82
C GLY A 592 -45.18 -0.97 3.76
N PHE A 593 -44.23 -1.86 4.07
CA PHE A 593 -43.77 -2.93 3.19
C PHE A 593 -43.55 -4.20 4.03
N GLU A 594 -44.20 -5.30 3.68
CA GLU A 594 -44.04 -6.59 4.34
C GLU A 594 -43.74 -7.62 3.25
N LEU A 595 -42.53 -8.19 3.29
CA LEU A 595 -42.07 -9.10 2.24
C LEU A 595 -42.95 -10.36 2.19
N SER A 596 -43.47 -10.65 1.01
CA SER A 596 -44.26 -11.84 0.72
C SER A 596 -44.24 -12.10 -0.79
N ALA A 597 -44.86 -13.20 -1.24
CA ALA A 597 -44.88 -13.55 -2.67
C ALA A 597 -45.54 -12.47 -3.56
N ASP A 598 -46.40 -11.60 -3.01
CA ASP A 598 -47.07 -10.51 -3.73
C ASP A 598 -47.31 -9.33 -2.78
N VAL A 599 -46.45 -8.32 -2.88
CA VAL A 599 -46.40 -7.14 -2.01
C VAL A 599 -46.95 -5.93 -2.76
N THR A 600 -47.87 -5.22 -2.11
CA THR A 600 -48.24 -3.85 -2.49
C THR A 600 -47.87 -2.92 -1.35
N ALA A 601 -46.87 -2.06 -1.56
CA ALA A 601 -46.45 -1.11 -0.55
C ALA A 601 -47.59 -0.12 -0.22
N THR A 602 -47.83 0.12 1.07
CA THR A 602 -48.83 1.12 1.48
C THR A 602 -48.24 2.52 1.41
N ASN A 603 -49.04 3.48 0.92
CA ASN A 603 -48.65 4.89 0.70
C ASN A 603 -47.45 5.11 -0.26
N ALA A 604 -47.09 4.11 -1.06
CA ALA A 604 -46.16 4.21 -2.17
C ALA A 604 -46.73 3.49 -3.41
N SER A 605 -46.28 3.86 -4.61
CA SER A 605 -46.67 3.19 -5.86
C SER A 605 -45.66 2.11 -6.24
N VAL A 606 -45.47 1.14 -5.33
CA VAL A 606 -44.51 0.04 -5.48
C VAL A 606 -45.23 -1.30 -5.31
N PHE A 607 -45.09 -2.14 -6.33
CA PHE A 607 -45.61 -3.50 -6.40
C PHE A 607 -44.43 -4.45 -6.63
N VAL A 608 -44.29 -5.48 -5.80
CA VAL A 608 -43.17 -6.44 -5.86
C VAL A 608 -43.73 -7.84 -5.76
N ARG A 609 -43.33 -8.72 -6.68
CA ARG A 609 -43.77 -10.11 -6.75
C ARG A 609 -42.55 -11.01 -6.90
N ASN A 610 -42.60 -12.20 -6.28
CA ASN A 610 -41.54 -13.22 -6.36
C ASN A 610 -40.14 -12.63 -6.13
N VAL A 611 -39.94 -11.99 -4.97
CA VAL A 611 -38.64 -11.52 -4.51
C VAL A 611 -38.43 -12.10 -3.12
N GLU A 612 -37.27 -12.68 -2.86
CA GLU A 612 -36.98 -13.45 -1.65
C GLU A 612 -36.16 -12.68 -0.63
N ARG A 613 -35.43 -11.64 -1.06
CA ARG A 613 -34.57 -10.81 -0.22
C ARG A 613 -34.70 -9.33 -0.59
N VAL A 614 -34.65 -8.43 0.40
CA VAL A 614 -34.81 -6.98 0.19
C VAL A 614 -33.80 -6.13 0.94
N LYS A 615 -33.45 -5.01 0.33
CA LYS A 615 -32.89 -3.84 1.01
C LYS A 615 -33.88 -2.69 0.91
N LEU A 616 -34.38 -2.22 2.04
CA LEU A 616 -35.37 -1.15 2.11
C LEU A 616 -34.77 0.06 2.82
N ILE A 617 -34.77 1.21 2.15
CA ILE A 617 -34.29 2.47 2.71
C ILE A 617 -35.47 3.38 2.96
N GLY A 618 -35.74 3.69 4.22
CA GLY A 618 -36.88 4.49 4.65
C GLY A 618 -36.73 5.98 4.34
N GLY A 619 -37.89 6.66 4.26
CA GLY A 619 -37.98 8.10 4.08
C GLY A 619 -38.24 8.84 5.38
N ALA A 620 -38.68 10.10 5.28
CA ALA A 620 -38.96 10.96 6.43
C ALA A 620 -40.34 10.70 7.08
N GLY A 621 -40.94 9.52 6.91
CA GLY A 621 -42.22 9.13 7.50
C GLY A 621 -42.04 7.98 8.48
N SER A 622 -43.04 7.74 9.35
CA SER A 622 -43.04 6.58 10.26
C SER A 622 -43.36 5.29 9.50
N ASN A 623 -42.33 4.58 9.08
CA ASN A 623 -42.35 3.43 8.21
C ASN A 623 -42.61 2.13 8.98
N THR A 624 -43.12 1.12 8.28
CA THR A 624 -43.32 -0.22 8.81
C THR A 624 -42.77 -1.21 7.80
N PHE A 625 -41.58 -1.74 8.07
CA PHE A 625 -40.90 -2.70 7.20
C PHE A 625 -40.79 -4.07 7.87
N ALA A 626 -41.02 -5.11 7.09
CA ALA A 626 -40.79 -6.48 7.50
C ALA A 626 -40.11 -7.26 6.37
N GLY A 627 -38.98 -7.90 6.70
CA GLY A 627 -38.27 -8.84 5.84
C GLY A 627 -38.93 -10.22 5.83
N GLY A 628 -38.24 -11.17 5.20
CA GLY A 628 -38.66 -12.53 4.91
C GLY A 628 -37.92 -13.56 5.76
N SER A 629 -37.35 -14.55 5.08
CA SER A 629 -36.66 -15.69 5.71
C SER A 629 -35.20 -15.84 5.29
N LEU A 630 -34.68 -14.83 4.59
CA LEU A 630 -33.31 -14.69 4.13
C LEU A 630 -32.79 -13.34 4.64
N ASP A 631 -31.47 -13.17 4.61
CA ASP A 631 -30.75 -12.02 5.16
C ASP A 631 -31.19 -10.67 4.55
N ASP A 632 -32.03 -9.90 5.22
CA ASP A 632 -32.58 -8.64 4.73
C ASP A 632 -31.83 -7.41 5.30
N GLU A 633 -31.94 -6.27 4.61
CA GLU A 633 -31.40 -4.99 5.09
C GLU A 633 -32.50 -3.94 5.21
N LEU A 634 -32.76 -3.46 6.42
CA LEU A 634 -33.87 -2.55 6.72
C LEU A 634 -33.36 -1.27 7.40
N SER A 635 -33.65 -0.12 6.79
CA SER A 635 -33.38 1.21 7.37
C SER A 635 -34.68 2.00 7.52
N GLY A 636 -34.93 2.52 8.72
CA GLY A 636 -36.14 3.27 9.07
C GLY A 636 -36.18 4.68 8.47
N GLY A 637 -35.02 5.34 8.37
CA GLY A 637 -34.92 6.72 7.92
C GLY A 637 -35.18 7.72 9.06
N GLY A 638 -36.33 8.38 9.05
CA GLY A 638 -36.64 9.39 10.07
C GLY A 638 -38.02 9.25 10.68
N ASN A 639 -38.16 9.74 11.91
CA ASN A 639 -39.32 9.56 12.81
C ASN A 639 -39.37 8.14 13.39
N ASN A 640 -40.51 7.77 13.98
CA ASN A 640 -40.64 6.53 14.73
C ASN A 640 -41.07 5.39 13.79
N ASP A 641 -40.17 4.45 13.55
CA ASP A 641 -40.32 3.34 12.63
C ASP A 641 -40.60 2.02 13.35
N THR A 642 -41.08 1.03 12.61
CA THR A 642 -41.26 -0.35 13.10
C THR A 642 -40.67 -1.31 12.08
N LEU A 643 -39.55 -1.92 12.43
CA LEU A 643 -38.77 -2.80 11.55
C LEU A 643 -38.74 -4.22 12.13
N ASN A 644 -38.83 -5.23 11.28
CA ASN A 644 -38.78 -6.63 11.67
C ASN A 644 -38.00 -7.43 10.61
N GLY A 645 -36.81 -7.92 10.94
CA GLY A 645 -35.95 -8.70 10.03
C GLY A 645 -36.66 -9.97 9.55
N GLY A 646 -37.02 -10.85 10.49
CA GLY A 646 -37.78 -12.05 10.18
C GLY A 646 -36.98 -13.29 10.52
N ALA A 647 -36.52 -14.04 9.53
CA ALA A 647 -35.49 -15.05 9.72
C ALA A 647 -34.38 -14.81 8.69
N GLY A 648 -33.18 -15.30 8.95
CA GLY A 648 -31.98 -14.90 8.21
C GLY A 648 -31.10 -14.02 9.08
N ASP A 649 -29.87 -13.78 8.64
CA ASP A 649 -28.93 -12.91 9.34
C ASP A 649 -29.16 -11.47 8.87
N ASP A 650 -30.03 -10.73 9.56
CA ASP A 650 -30.57 -9.44 9.11
C ASP A 650 -29.74 -8.24 9.57
N THR A 651 -29.72 -7.17 8.79
CA THR A 651 -29.16 -5.87 9.19
C THR A 651 -30.26 -4.82 9.34
N ILE A 652 -30.43 -4.27 10.53
CA ILE A 652 -31.54 -3.37 10.87
C ILE A 652 -31.00 -2.07 11.48
N SER A 653 -31.41 -0.93 10.94
CA SER A 653 -31.14 0.40 11.50
C SER A 653 -32.43 1.18 11.71
N GLY A 654 -32.70 1.63 12.94
CA GLY A 654 -33.80 2.55 13.25
C GLY A 654 -33.55 3.96 12.72
N ASP A 655 -32.28 4.35 12.56
CA ASP A 655 -31.84 5.69 12.15
C ASP A 655 -32.24 6.79 13.13
N ALA A 656 -33.16 7.69 12.79
CA ALA A 656 -33.50 8.84 13.63
C ALA A 656 -34.95 8.75 14.12
N GLY A 657 -35.18 8.36 15.38
CA GLY A 657 -36.55 8.06 15.77
C GLY A 657 -36.74 7.69 17.23
N ASN A 658 -37.88 7.07 17.51
CA ASN A 658 -38.04 6.22 18.70
C ASN A 658 -38.63 4.94 18.13
N ASP A 659 -37.74 4.03 17.78
CA ASP A 659 -38.03 2.96 16.84
C ASP A 659 -38.34 1.67 17.57
N ARG A 660 -39.06 0.80 16.87
CA ARG A 660 -39.34 -0.55 17.36
C ARG A 660 -38.70 -1.55 16.41
N LEU A 661 -37.61 -2.16 16.85
CA LEU A 661 -36.81 -3.05 16.04
C LEU A 661 -36.98 -4.50 16.52
N ARG A 662 -37.10 -5.43 15.58
CA ARG A 662 -37.10 -6.87 15.86
C ARG A 662 -36.13 -7.56 14.92
N GLY A 663 -35.14 -8.29 15.44
CA GLY A 663 -34.21 -9.10 14.64
C GLY A 663 -34.96 -10.28 14.05
N GLY A 664 -35.20 -11.27 14.89
CA GLY A 664 -35.97 -12.46 14.54
C GLY A 664 -35.16 -13.71 14.76
N ALA A 665 -35.02 -14.56 13.75
CA ALA A 665 -34.24 -15.79 13.86
C ALA A 665 -33.02 -15.74 12.93
N GLY A 666 -31.81 -15.78 13.47
CA GLY A 666 -30.57 -15.62 12.71
C GLY A 666 -29.57 -14.81 13.53
N ASN A 667 -28.38 -14.53 13.00
CA ASN A 667 -27.41 -13.69 13.67
C ASN A 667 -27.53 -12.26 13.13
N ASP A 668 -28.28 -11.43 13.83
CA ASP A 668 -28.69 -10.11 13.40
C ASP A 668 -27.73 -9.01 13.85
N ILE A 669 -27.63 -7.95 13.04
CA ILE A 669 -26.98 -6.70 13.40
C ILE A 669 -28.04 -5.61 13.53
N ILE A 670 -28.27 -5.14 14.76
CA ILE A 670 -29.34 -4.18 15.05
C ILE A 670 -28.78 -2.89 15.64
N ARG A 671 -29.12 -1.76 15.03
CA ARG A 671 -28.72 -0.42 15.49
C ARG A 671 -29.95 0.41 15.81
N GLY A 672 -30.06 0.90 17.04
CA GLY A 672 -31.10 1.88 17.41
C GLY A 672 -30.98 3.15 16.58
N ALA A 673 -29.78 3.75 16.61
CA ALA A 673 -29.44 4.91 15.78
C ALA A 673 -28.59 4.54 14.56
N GLY A 674 -28.70 5.34 13.50
CA GLY A 674 -27.84 5.21 12.31
C GLY A 674 -26.42 5.70 12.58
N LEU A 675 -25.46 5.33 11.71
CA LEU A 675 -24.03 5.68 11.83
C LEU A 675 -23.73 7.19 11.94
N ALA A 676 -24.68 8.04 11.57
CA ALA A 676 -24.56 9.51 11.59
C ALA A 676 -25.70 10.21 12.39
N GLY A 677 -26.50 9.46 13.17
CA GLY A 677 -27.78 9.90 13.74
C GLY A 677 -27.73 10.48 15.16
N THR A 678 -28.79 11.22 15.52
CA THR A 678 -29.08 11.64 16.90
C THR A 678 -29.81 10.52 17.66
N GLU A 679 -29.41 10.20 18.89
CA GLU A 679 -29.99 9.12 19.69
C GLU A 679 -31.52 9.23 19.87
N GLY A 680 -32.19 8.12 19.57
CA GLY A 680 -33.61 7.89 19.77
C GLY A 680 -33.95 7.38 21.17
N LYS A 681 -35.13 6.75 21.30
CA LYS A 681 -35.47 5.94 22.49
C LYS A 681 -36.07 4.65 22.02
N ASP A 682 -35.20 3.80 21.55
CA ASP A 682 -35.55 2.66 20.73
C ASP A 682 -35.91 1.47 21.61
N VAL A 683 -36.74 0.60 21.07
CA VAL A 683 -37.15 -0.65 21.72
C VAL A 683 -36.82 -1.80 20.79
N ILE A 684 -35.78 -2.53 21.15
CA ILE A 684 -35.15 -3.58 20.37
C ILE A 684 -35.49 -4.94 21.01
N TYR A 685 -36.02 -5.86 20.22
CA TYR A 685 -36.20 -7.27 20.58
C TYR A 685 -35.40 -8.11 19.60
N VAL A 686 -34.32 -8.70 20.06
CA VAL A 686 -33.33 -9.27 19.16
C VAL A 686 -33.77 -10.67 18.72
N GLU A 687 -34.17 -11.50 19.69
CA GLU A 687 -34.86 -12.78 19.54
C GLU A 687 -33.94 -14.03 19.51
N ASP A 688 -33.94 -14.87 18.49
CA ASP A 688 -33.17 -16.13 18.46
C ASP A 688 -31.93 -15.96 17.58
N GLY A 689 -30.71 -16.03 18.13
CA GLY A 689 -29.52 -15.66 17.36
C GLY A 689 -28.26 -15.49 18.19
N ASN A 690 -27.10 -15.37 17.55
CA ASN A 690 -25.93 -14.77 18.20
C ASN A 690 -25.79 -13.35 17.65
N ASP A 691 -26.38 -12.40 18.33
CA ASP A 691 -26.69 -11.10 17.74
C ASP A 691 -25.73 -10.00 18.19
N THR A 692 -25.61 -8.94 17.39
CA THR A 692 -24.85 -7.74 17.74
C THR A 692 -25.76 -6.52 17.77
N VAL A 693 -25.85 -5.86 18.93
CA VAL A 693 -26.81 -4.77 19.14
C VAL A 693 -26.11 -3.50 19.59
N TYR A 694 -26.37 -2.41 18.87
CA TYR A 694 -25.83 -1.08 19.16
C TYR A 694 -26.93 -0.21 19.77
N ILE A 695 -26.71 0.24 21.01
CA ILE A 695 -27.61 1.13 21.74
C ILE A 695 -26.90 2.37 22.27
N GLY A 696 -27.65 3.45 22.39
CA GLY A 696 -27.24 4.67 23.08
C GLY A 696 -28.08 4.94 24.32
N ILE A 697 -28.04 6.19 24.80
CA ILE A 697 -28.83 6.58 25.96
C ILE A 697 -30.33 6.65 25.62
N GLY A 698 -31.16 6.01 26.44
CA GLY A 698 -32.62 6.02 26.32
C GLY A 698 -33.23 4.78 25.69
N ASP A 699 -32.39 3.88 25.18
CA ASP A 699 -32.79 2.67 24.47
C ASP A 699 -33.06 1.48 25.39
N LYS A 700 -33.81 0.52 24.85
CA LYS A 700 -34.25 -0.68 25.55
C LYS A 700 -34.00 -1.89 24.66
N ALA A 701 -33.16 -2.81 25.12
CA ALA A 701 -32.81 -3.99 24.32
C ALA A 701 -32.98 -5.29 25.12
N ASP A 702 -33.51 -6.32 24.46
CA ASP A 702 -33.63 -7.69 24.98
C ASP A 702 -32.93 -8.63 24.00
N GLY A 703 -31.76 -9.15 24.37
CA GLY A 703 -30.91 -10.02 23.54
C GLY A 703 -31.58 -11.34 23.18
N GLY A 704 -32.47 -11.83 24.04
CA GLY A 704 -33.23 -13.04 23.73
C GLY A 704 -32.42 -14.32 23.97
N ALA A 705 -32.21 -15.11 22.92
CA ALA A 705 -31.66 -16.46 23.01
C ALA A 705 -30.47 -16.65 22.06
N GLY A 706 -29.28 -16.68 22.65
CA GLY A 706 -28.07 -17.25 22.07
C GLY A 706 -26.86 -16.73 22.82
N THR A 707 -25.89 -16.17 22.11
CA THR A 707 -24.74 -15.48 22.72
C THR A 707 -24.63 -14.11 22.09
N ASP A 708 -25.18 -13.13 22.79
CA ASP A 708 -25.45 -11.80 22.23
C ASP A 708 -24.45 -10.77 22.76
N VAL A 709 -24.00 -9.89 21.88
CA VAL A 709 -23.05 -8.81 22.19
C VAL A 709 -23.78 -7.47 22.20
N LEU A 710 -23.65 -6.76 23.31
CA LEU A 710 -24.13 -5.41 23.46
C LEU A 710 -23.01 -4.40 23.24
N ASN A 711 -23.15 -3.57 22.21
CA ASN A 711 -22.36 -2.37 22.05
C ASN A 711 -23.12 -1.17 22.65
N LEU A 712 -22.60 -0.62 23.74
CA LEU A 712 -23.15 0.51 24.48
C LEU A 712 -22.22 1.71 24.35
N ASP A 713 -22.57 2.64 23.46
CA ASP A 713 -21.82 3.88 23.26
C ASP A 713 -22.44 5.04 24.05
N LEU A 714 -21.70 5.55 25.04
CA LEU A 714 -22.10 6.69 25.87
C LEU A 714 -21.12 7.87 25.77
N THR A 715 -20.28 7.91 24.74
CA THR A 715 -19.21 8.93 24.54
C THR A 715 -19.70 10.37 24.62
N GLY A 716 -20.94 10.65 24.19
CA GLY A 716 -21.56 11.98 24.26
C GLY A 716 -22.07 12.40 25.65
N GLN A 717 -22.08 11.50 26.63
CA GLN A 717 -22.64 11.77 27.96
C GLN A 717 -21.61 12.44 28.88
N THR A 718 -22.07 13.16 29.91
CA THR A 718 -21.21 13.91 30.86
C THR A 718 -21.50 13.56 32.33
N ARG A 719 -22.29 12.52 32.56
CA ARG A 719 -22.72 12.09 33.89
C ARG A 719 -22.07 10.76 34.22
N GLU A 720 -21.86 10.50 35.52
CA GLU A 720 -21.46 9.18 36.02
C GLU A 720 -22.43 8.09 35.57
N ILE A 721 -21.86 7.03 34.99
CA ILE A 721 -22.51 5.77 34.64
C ILE A 721 -22.03 4.69 35.61
N SER A 722 -22.96 3.93 36.18
CA SER A 722 -22.60 2.84 37.08
C SER A 722 -23.53 1.66 36.95
N PHE A 723 -22.97 0.51 36.57
CA PHE A 723 -23.66 -0.77 36.51
C PHE A 723 -22.66 -1.93 36.57
N ALA A 724 -23.16 -3.12 36.86
CA ALA A 724 -22.41 -4.36 36.68
C ALA A 724 -23.11 -5.16 35.59
N PHE A 725 -22.37 -5.55 34.56
CA PHE A 725 -22.89 -6.30 33.43
C PHE A 725 -23.29 -7.71 33.86
N SER A 726 -24.39 -8.22 33.30
CA SER A 726 -24.87 -9.57 33.53
C SER A 726 -25.92 -9.94 32.49
N GLY A 727 -26.12 -11.22 32.23
CA GLY A 727 -27.25 -11.69 31.41
C GLY A 727 -28.65 -11.46 32.02
N ALA A 728 -28.75 -11.00 33.27
CA ALA A 728 -30.01 -10.54 33.85
C ALA A 728 -30.31 -9.08 33.47
N ALA A 729 -31.51 -8.59 33.77
CA ALA A 729 -31.85 -7.20 33.47
C ALA A 729 -30.94 -6.19 34.22
N VAL A 730 -30.21 -5.39 33.45
CA VAL A 730 -29.35 -4.29 33.91
C VAL A 730 -30.04 -2.96 33.61
N ILE A 731 -30.14 -2.10 34.61
CA ILE A 731 -30.76 -0.77 34.50
C ILE A 731 -29.66 0.27 34.62
N VAL A 732 -29.28 0.89 33.51
CA VAL A 732 -28.33 2.01 33.49
C VAL A 732 -29.02 3.27 34.01
N ASP A 733 -30.22 3.56 33.51
CA ASP A 733 -31.10 4.57 34.09
C ASP A 733 -32.60 4.27 33.85
N THR A 734 -33.49 5.24 34.11
CA THR A 734 -34.94 5.01 33.96
C THR A 734 -35.41 4.81 32.51
N ALA A 735 -34.61 5.25 31.54
CA ALA A 735 -34.92 5.14 30.11
C ALA A 735 -34.09 4.02 29.46
N THR A 736 -32.87 3.80 29.94
CA THR A 736 -31.86 2.89 29.36
C THR A 736 -31.74 1.60 30.18
N TRP A 737 -32.11 0.47 29.59
CA TRP A 737 -31.93 -0.85 30.22
C TRP A 737 -31.80 -1.94 29.16
N PHE A 738 -31.11 -3.00 29.52
CA PHE A 738 -30.90 -4.16 28.66
C PHE A 738 -30.98 -5.46 29.46
N ASN A 739 -31.21 -6.58 28.79
CA ASN A 739 -31.20 -7.91 29.40
C ASN A 739 -30.86 -8.98 28.35
N GLY A 740 -30.36 -10.14 28.81
CA GLY A 740 -30.10 -11.28 27.93
C GLY A 740 -28.92 -11.07 26.98
N PHE A 741 -27.88 -10.36 27.41
CA PHE A 741 -26.62 -10.23 26.67
C PHE A 741 -25.50 -10.92 27.44
N GLU A 742 -24.55 -11.51 26.71
CA GLU A 742 -23.44 -12.29 27.26
C GLU A 742 -22.08 -11.62 27.10
N GLY A 743 -21.92 -10.71 26.12
CA GLY A 743 -20.71 -9.89 25.94
C GLY A 743 -21.01 -8.39 25.90
N LEU A 744 -20.05 -7.58 26.31
CA LEU A 744 -20.15 -6.12 26.40
C LEU A 744 -19.00 -5.44 25.66
N ASP A 745 -19.36 -4.53 24.76
CA ASP A 745 -18.48 -3.50 24.23
C ASP A 745 -18.99 -2.14 24.75
N TYR A 746 -18.22 -1.52 25.64
CA TYR A 746 -18.60 -0.33 26.38
C TYR A 746 -17.68 0.85 26.04
N ALA A 747 -18.26 1.89 25.45
CA ALA A 747 -17.60 3.19 25.33
C ALA A 747 -18.17 4.17 26.36
N GLY A 748 -17.33 4.50 27.35
CA GLY A 748 -17.66 5.31 28.51
C GLY A 748 -18.04 6.76 28.20
N SER A 749 -18.55 7.43 29.22
CA SER A 749 -18.96 8.82 29.17
C SER A 749 -17.77 9.78 29.39
N ASN A 750 -18.05 11.07 29.53
CA ASN A 750 -17.08 12.05 30.07
C ASN A 750 -17.24 12.26 31.58
N GLY A 751 -18.01 11.38 32.23
CA GLY A 751 -18.30 11.39 33.65
C GLY A 751 -17.39 10.44 34.40
N ARG A 752 -17.75 10.12 35.64
CA ARG A 752 -17.02 9.14 36.45
C ARG A 752 -17.69 7.79 36.35
N ASP A 753 -17.14 6.86 35.60
CA ASP A 753 -17.77 5.60 35.28
C ASP A 753 -17.31 4.45 36.20
N ARG A 754 -18.26 3.58 36.54
CA ARG A 754 -18.06 2.42 37.43
C ARG A 754 -18.73 1.21 36.80
N VAL A 755 -17.97 0.52 35.94
CA VAL A 755 -18.48 -0.58 35.12
C VAL A 755 -17.71 -1.85 35.44
N SER A 756 -18.45 -2.95 35.53
CA SER A 756 -17.87 -4.29 35.58
C SER A 756 -18.40 -5.08 34.40
N GLY A 757 -17.53 -5.74 33.66
CA GLY A 757 -17.88 -6.73 32.65
C GLY A 757 -18.44 -8.02 33.26
N GLY A 758 -18.64 -9.00 32.40
CA GLY A 758 -19.34 -10.25 32.62
C GLY A 758 -18.39 -11.44 32.81
N ALA A 759 -18.65 -12.48 32.02
CA ALA A 759 -17.98 -13.77 32.14
C ALA A 759 -17.37 -14.25 30.81
N LEU A 760 -17.51 -13.45 29.76
CA LEU A 760 -16.91 -13.61 28.45
C LEU A 760 -16.01 -12.39 28.21
N ASP A 761 -15.24 -12.45 27.14
CA ASP A 761 -14.34 -11.37 26.73
C ASP A 761 -15.12 -10.07 26.46
N ASP A 762 -14.81 -9.05 27.25
CA ASP A 762 -15.44 -7.72 27.18
C ASP A 762 -14.44 -6.65 26.72
N THR A 763 -14.95 -5.57 26.14
CA THR A 763 -14.16 -4.38 25.82
C THR A 763 -14.71 -3.18 26.59
N LEU A 764 -13.89 -2.58 27.46
CA LEU A 764 -14.28 -1.48 28.32
C LEU A 764 -13.37 -0.27 28.10
N LYS A 765 -13.92 0.86 27.67
CA LYS A 765 -13.21 2.13 27.50
C LYS A 765 -13.77 3.21 28.44
N GLY A 766 -12.95 3.78 29.31
CA GLY A 766 -13.36 4.83 30.26
C GLY A 766 -13.65 6.17 29.58
N ASN A 767 -12.76 6.60 28.67
CA ASN A 767 -12.73 7.93 28.05
C ASN A 767 -12.30 9.02 29.04
N ASN A 768 -13.09 10.07 29.26
CA ASN A 768 -12.69 11.14 30.19
C ASN A 768 -13.37 10.87 31.52
N GLY A 769 -12.66 10.91 32.64
CA GLY A 769 -13.29 10.52 33.90
C GLY A 769 -12.37 10.40 35.09
N ASP A 770 -12.82 9.68 36.11
CA ASP A 770 -11.97 9.09 37.15
C ASP A 770 -12.52 7.67 37.33
N ASP A 771 -12.31 6.86 36.30
CA ASP A 771 -13.11 5.68 36.02
C ASP A 771 -12.66 4.48 36.82
N THR A 772 -13.55 3.51 36.96
CA THR A 772 -13.27 2.24 37.61
C THR A 772 -13.86 1.13 36.76
N LEU A 773 -13.00 0.43 36.05
CA LEU A 773 -13.35 -0.63 35.10
C LEU A 773 -12.84 -1.96 35.64
N HIS A 774 -13.73 -2.95 35.68
CA HIS A 774 -13.42 -4.34 36.02
C HIS A 774 -13.76 -5.22 34.83
N GLY A 775 -12.81 -5.96 34.28
CA GLY A 775 -13.03 -6.89 33.16
C GLY A 775 -14.01 -7.99 33.57
N GLY A 776 -13.65 -8.75 34.60
CA GLY A 776 -14.52 -9.77 35.19
C GLY A 776 -13.92 -11.15 35.03
N ASN A 777 -14.57 -12.03 34.27
CA ASN A 777 -13.88 -13.22 33.76
C ASN A 777 -13.90 -13.18 32.24
N GLY A 778 -12.91 -13.77 31.60
CA GLY A 778 -12.75 -13.66 30.15
C GLY A 778 -11.42 -12.99 29.86
N ASN A 779 -11.03 -12.94 28.60
CA ASN A 779 -9.84 -12.19 28.20
C ASN A 779 -10.28 -10.79 27.79
N ASP A 780 -10.24 -9.87 28.74
CA ASP A 780 -10.86 -8.56 28.62
C ASP A 780 -9.89 -7.52 28.05
N THR A 781 -10.42 -6.53 27.31
CA THR A 781 -9.66 -5.37 26.85
C THR A 781 -10.13 -4.12 27.58
N LEU A 782 -9.25 -3.52 28.38
CA LEU A 782 -9.54 -2.34 29.17
C LEU A 782 -8.68 -1.16 28.72
N ARG A 783 -9.31 0.00 28.51
CA ARG A 783 -8.65 1.27 28.17
C ARG A 783 -9.14 2.37 29.09
N ASP A 784 -8.22 3.13 29.67
CA ASP A 784 -8.51 4.21 30.61
C ASP A 784 -9.06 5.45 29.90
N GLY A 785 -8.20 6.20 29.22
CA GLY A 785 -8.41 7.56 28.75
C GLY A 785 -7.85 8.61 29.73
N ALA A 786 -8.46 9.78 29.78
CA ALA A 786 -7.98 10.91 30.58
C ALA A 786 -8.66 10.96 31.95
N GLY A 787 -7.90 11.00 33.04
CA GLY A 787 -8.47 10.92 34.37
C GLY A 787 -7.51 10.39 35.42
N ASP A 788 -7.96 10.26 36.68
CA ASP A 788 -7.32 9.33 37.63
C ASP A 788 -8.13 8.02 37.64
N ASP A 789 -7.74 7.05 36.83
CA ASP A 789 -8.50 5.84 36.48
C ASP A 789 -7.99 4.58 37.20
N GLN A 790 -8.86 3.58 37.29
CA GLN A 790 -8.56 2.27 37.87
C GLN A 790 -9.08 1.15 36.96
N LEU A 791 -8.15 0.38 36.39
CA LEU A 791 -8.43 -0.75 35.51
C LEU A 791 -8.02 -2.05 36.20
N PHE A 792 -8.96 -2.98 36.31
CA PHE A 792 -8.75 -4.32 36.87
C PHE A 792 -9.13 -5.36 35.81
N GLY A 793 -8.16 -6.14 35.30
CA GLY A 793 -8.45 -7.25 34.39
C GLY A 793 -9.28 -8.35 35.08
N ASP A 794 -8.97 -8.60 36.35
CA ASP A 794 -9.57 -9.63 37.20
C ASP A 794 -9.16 -11.07 36.81
N ALA A 795 -9.89 -11.80 35.96
CA ALA A 795 -9.59 -13.21 35.69
C ALA A 795 -9.61 -13.56 34.21
N GLY A 796 -8.45 -13.88 33.67
CA GLY A 796 -8.23 -14.19 32.25
C GLY A 796 -6.90 -13.63 31.82
N ASP A 797 -6.59 -13.75 30.53
CA ASP A 797 -5.40 -13.14 29.97
C ASP A 797 -5.80 -11.76 29.40
N ASP A 798 -5.67 -10.71 30.22
CA ASP A 798 -6.27 -9.40 29.96
C ASP A 798 -5.30 -8.44 29.23
N LEU A 799 -5.88 -7.54 28.42
CA LEU A 799 -5.16 -6.46 27.74
C LEU A 799 -5.54 -5.12 28.36
N LEU A 800 -4.59 -4.48 29.05
CA LEU A 800 -4.73 -3.15 29.61
C LEU A 800 -3.99 -2.16 28.71
N ILE A 801 -4.66 -1.11 28.27
CA ILE A 801 -4.13 -0.14 27.30
C ILE A 801 -4.05 1.24 27.93
N ARG A 802 -2.86 1.86 27.82
CA ARG A 802 -2.59 3.25 28.21
C ARG A 802 -2.26 4.06 26.96
N ASP A 803 -3.04 5.09 26.66
CA ASP A 803 -2.84 5.95 25.47
C ASP A 803 -2.72 7.45 25.75
N ASP A 804 -3.00 7.89 26.98
CA ASP A 804 -2.84 9.28 27.44
C ASP A 804 -1.83 9.27 28.61
N PRO A 805 -0.84 10.17 28.72
CA PRO A 805 0.08 10.21 29.87
C PRO A 805 -0.49 10.94 31.10
N SER A 806 -1.65 11.58 31.00
CA SER A 806 -2.24 12.38 32.06
C SER A 806 -3.02 11.51 33.05
N GLY A 807 -2.86 11.81 34.35
CA GLY A 807 -3.54 11.03 35.38
C GLY A 807 -2.61 10.42 36.40
N ARG A 808 -3.21 9.62 37.28
CA ARG A 808 -2.50 8.75 38.22
C ARG A 808 -3.27 7.44 38.28
N ASP A 809 -2.98 6.59 37.32
CA ASP A 809 -3.82 5.43 37.03
C ASP A 809 -3.29 4.18 37.72
N VAL A 810 -4.22 3.31 38.08
CA VAL A 810 -3.92 2.00 38.67
C VAL A 810 -4.34 0.94 37.67
N LEU A 811 -3.37 0.19 37.18
CA LEU A 811 -3.57 -0.92 36.23
C LEU A 811 -3.18 -2.22 36.93
N ASP A 812 -4.17 -3.08 37.16
CA ASP A 812 -4.00 -4.37 37.82
C ASP A 812 -4.50 -5.49 36.88
N GLY A 813 -3.60 -6.30 36.33
CA GLY A 813 -3.99 -7.40 35.41
C GLY A 813 -4.84 -8.46 36.12
N GLY A 814 -4.49 -8.77 37.37
CA GLY A 814 -5.24 -9.72 38.18
C GLY A 814 -4.68 -11.13 38.07
N SER A 815 -5.42 -12.06 37.47
CA SER A 815 -5.03 -13.47 37.38
C SER A 815 -5.11 -14.01 35.97
N GLY A 816 -3.94 -14.39 35.45
CA GLY A 816 -3.78 -14.98 34.12
C GLY A 816 -2.39 -14.62 33.64
N VAL A 817 -2.26 -14.39 32.34
CA VAL A 817 -1.08 -13.77 31.73
C VAL A 817 -1.51 -12.44 31.12
N ASP A 818 -1.27 -11.38 31.86
CA ASP A 818 -1.81 -10.06 31.53
C ASP A 818 -0.80 -9.21 30.76
N THR A 819 -1.31 -8.36 29.87
CA THR A 819 -0.52 -7.50 29.00
C THR A 819 -0.85 -6.03 29.24
N LEU A 820 0.17 -5.22 29.55
CA LEU A 820 0.08 -3.76 29.47
C LEU A 820 0.65 -3.31 28.12
N SER A 821 -0.15 -2.59 27.35
CA SER A 821 0.25 -2.01 26.06
C SER A 821 0.18 -0.50 26.12
N PHE A 822 1.26 0.14 25.69
CA PHE A 822 1.26 1.56 25.41
C PHE A 822 0.79 1.80 23.97
N SER A 823 0.27 3.00 23.69
CA SER A 823 -0.15 3.36 22.33
C SER A 823 1.07 3.50 21.42
N GLU A 824 0.90 3.14 20.14
CA GLU A 824 1.89 3.32 19.05
C GLU A 824 2.03 4.80 18.65
N GLY A 825 2.12 5.70 19.63
CA GLY A 825 2.35 7.13 19.45
C GLY A 825 3.84 7.47 19.36
N SER A 826 4.16 8.77 19.36
CA SER A 826 5.54 9.31 19.30
C SER A 826 6.13 9.62 20.68
N THR A 827 5.48 9.17 21.74
CA THR A 827 5.91 9.44 23.11
C THR A 827 6.51 8.17 23.69
N SER A 828 7.81 8.23 23.98
CA SER A 828 8.57 7.18 24.66
C SER A 828 7.93 6.70 25.97
N VAL A 829 8.18 5.44 26.31
CA VAL A 829 7.78 4.77 27.54
C VAL A 829 9.03 4.52 28.37
N VAL A 830 9.15 5.17 29.53
CA VAL A 830 10.14 4.75 30.54
C VAL A 830 9.37 4.09 31.67
N LEU A 831 9.42 2.76 31.73
CA LEU A 831 8.71 1.96 32.72
C LEU A 831 9.67 1.07 33.50
N ASP A 832 9.60 1.18 34.82
CA ASP A 832 10.31 0.28 35.73
C ASP A 832 9.32 -0.43 36.66
N LEU A 833 9.10 -1.73 36.46
CA LEU A 833 8.14 -2.50 37.27
C LEU A 833 8.54 -2.65 38.74
N GLN A 834 9.81 -2.41 39.12
CA GLN A 834 10.28 -2.46 40.51
C GLN A 834 10.38 -1.07 41.17
N ASP A 835 10.72 -0.03 40.39
CA ASP A 835 10.82 1.37 40.82
C ASP A 835 9.95 2.28 39.96
N GLN A 836 8.63 2.11 40.06
CA GLN A 836 7.65 2.89 39.29
C GLN A 836 7.66 4.40 39.61
N ALA A 837 8.43 4.84 40.62
CA ALA A 837 8.66 6.27 40.86
C ALA A 837 9.64 6.89 39.86
N ALA A 838 10.40 6.07 39.13
CA ALA A 838 11.31 6.46 38.06
C ALA A 838 10.63 6.51 36.68
N SER A 839 9.38 6.05 36.57
CA SER A 839 8.66 6.03 35.30
C SER A 839 8.43 7.43 34.73
N LYS A 840 8.57 7.58 33.41
CA LYS A 840 8.40 8.82 32.65
C LYS A 840 7.61 8.55 31.35
N GLY A 841 7.44 9.58 30.52
CA GLY A 841 6.74 9.46 29.25
C GLY A 841 5.30 8.98 29.43
N LEU A 842 4.85 8.02 28.62
CA LEU A 842 3.50 7.44 28.73
C LEU A 842 3.25 6.66 30.04
N ALA A 843 4.31 6.21 30.71
CA ALA A 843 4.22 5.51 31.99
C ALA A 843 4.19 6.45 33.21
N LEU A 844 4.25 7.77 32.99
CA LEU A 844 4.26 8.75 34.07
C LEU A 844 2.98 8.65 34.93
N GLY A 845 3.16 8.51 36.24
CA GLY A 845 2.05 8.49 37.20
C GLY A 845 1.35 7.14 37.35
N LEU A 846 1.76 6.11 36.60
CA LEU A 846 1.17 4.77 36.67
C LEU A 846 1.53 4.02 37.95
N THR A 847 0.57 3.21 38.41
CA THR A 847 0.80 2.11 39.36
C THR A 847 0.38 0.80 38.69
N VAL A 848 1.35 -0.05 38.37
CA VAL A 848 1.15 -1.32 37.65
C VAL A 848 1.36 -2.51 38.58
N THR A 849 0.41 -3.46 38.63
CA THR A 849 0.54 -4.71 39.38
C THR A 849 0.00 -5.91 38.60
N ASN A 850 0.53 -7.11 38.88
CA ASN A 850 0.08 -8.37 38.27
C ASN A 850 0.00 -8.28 36.73
N VAL A 851 1.09 -7.83 36.10
CA VAL A 851 1.24 -7.80 34.64
C VAL A 851 2.55 -8.49 34.29
N GLU A 852 2.48 -9.45 33.37
CA GLU A 852 3.63 -10.27 32.95
C GLU A 852 4.23 -9.78 31.63
N ASN A 853 3.39 -9.27 30.72
CA ASN A 853 3.82 -8.80 29.41
C ASN A 853 3.71 -7.28 29.29
N ILE A 854 4.75 -6.64 28.78
CA ILE A 854 4.75 -5.21 28.46
C ILE A 854 4.99 -5.05 26.97
N ARG A 855 4.19 -4.21 26.32
CA ARG A 855 4.42 -3.73 24.95
C ARG A 855 4.66 -2.23 25.00
N GLY A 856 5.81 -1.80 24.48
CA GLY A 856 6.17 -0.41 24.32
C GLY A 856 5.28 0.36 23.35
N SER A 857 5.72 1.56 23.01
CA SER A 857 5.14 2.49 22.06
C SER A 857 5.73 2.27 20.67
N GLY A 858 5.63 3.29 19.80
CA GLY A 858 6.28 3.29 18.49
C GLY A 858 7.48 4.24 18.43
N ALA A 859 8.04 4.60 19.58
CA ALA A 859 9.20 5.46 19.77
C ALA A 859 10.13 4.82 20.80
N ASP A 860 11.38 5.28 20.88
CA ASP A 860 12.42 4.73 21.74
C ASP A 860 11.95 4.57 23.19
N ASP A 861 11.85 3.34 23.68
CA ASP A 861 11.35 2.99 24.99
C ASP A 861 12.44 2.45 25.92
N GLU A 862 12.28 2.66 27.23
CA GLU A 862 13.13 2.07 28.26
C GLU A 862 12.26 1.23 29.21
N ILE A 863 12.22 -0.08 29.00
CA ILE A 863 11.31 -0.98 29.72
C ILE A 863 12.13 -1.96 30.57
N ARG A 864 11.93 -1.86 31.89
CA ARG A 864 12.54 -2.76 32.86
C ARG A 864 11.50 -3.66 33.53
N GLY A 865 11.68 -4.96 33.38
CA GLY A 865 10.88 -6.03 33.97
C GLY A 865 10.97 -6.09 35.50
N ASN A 866 10.62 -7.23 36.10
CA ASN A 866 10.66 -7.42 37.55
C ASN A 866 11.48 -8.65 37.96
N ALA A 867 11.02 -9.43 38.94
CA ALA A 867 11.73 -10.63 39.41
C ALA A 867 11.07 -11.93 38.93
N ASN A 868 9.95 -11.81 38.22
CA ASN A 868 9.26 -12.89 37.54
C ASN A 868 9.75 -12.97 36.09
N GLY A 869 9.40 -14.04 35.37
CA GLY A 869 9.67 -14.08 33.93
C GLY A 869 8.71 -13.15 33.21
N ASN A 870 9.25 -12.11 32.58
CA ASN A 870 8.54 -11.12 31.81
C ASN A 870 8.64 -11.38 30.31
N VAL A 871 7.66 -10.90 29.55
CA VAL A 871 7.79 -10.71 28.11
C VAL A 871 7.80 -9.22 27.81
N LEU A 872 8.89 -8.73 27.25
CA LEU A 872 9.07 -7.33 26.90
C LEU A 872 9.11 -7.22 25.38
N TYR A 873 8.19 -6.45 24.83
CA TYR A 873 8.21 -6.03 23.43
C TYR A 873 8.54 -4.54 23.41
N GLY A 874 9.63 -4.16 22.72
CA GLY A 874 9.97 -2.76 22.46
C GLY A 874 8.95 -2.17 21.49
N GLY A 875 8.95 -2.65 20.26
CA GLY A 875 7.95 -2.31 19.25
C GLY A 875 8.61 -1.77 17.99
N LYS A 876 8.66 -0.45 17.85
CA LYS A 876 9.41 0.21 16.76
C LYS A 876 10.37 1.21 17.39
N ALA A 877 11.41 1.52 16.64
CA ALA A 877 12.49 2.44 17.02
C ALA A 877 13.41 1.78 18.06
N ASP A 878 14.40 2.53 18.55
CA ASP A 878 15.52 1.92 19.24
C ASP A 878 15.20 1.76 20.74
N ASP A 879 14.89 0.54 21.18
CA ASP A 879 14.37 0.28 22.52
C ASP A 879 15.42 -0.31 23.47
N ILE A 880 15.39 0.10 24.73
CA ILE A 880 16.19 -0.46 25.83
C ILE A 880 15.32 -1.39 26.68
N LEU A 881 15.55 -2.70 26.58
CA LEU A 881 14.81 -3.72 27.32
C LEU A 881 15.69 -4.42 28.38
N ASP A 882 15.24 -4.44 29.63
CA ASP A 882 15.93 -5.10 30.75
C ASP A 882 15.00 -6.10 31.47
N GLY A 883 15.24 -7.40 31.27
CA GLY A 883 14.48 -8.49 31.91
C GLY A 883 14.76 -8.67 33.40
N ARG A 884 15.91 -8.19 33.88
CA ARG A 884 16.41 -8.30 35.26
C ARG A 884 16.65 -9.71 35.76
N THR A 885 15.71 -10.30 36.48
CA THR A 885 15.86 -11.65 37.02
C THR A 885 14.60 -12.41 36.72
N GLY A 886 14.71 -13.63 36.21
CA GLY A 886 13.52 -14.28 35.71
C GLY A 886 13.90 -15.42 34.79
N ASN A 887 13.01 -15.78 33.88
CA ASN A 887 13.43 -16.30 32.59
C ASN A 887 12.61 -15.47 31.62
N ASP A 888 13.27 -14.52 30.99
CA ASP A 888 12.63 -13.41 30.32
C ASP A 888 12.64 -13.65 28.80
N MET A 889 11.67 -13.07 28.12
CA MET A 889 11.60 -13.05 26.66
C MET A 889 11.62 -11.60 26.20
N LEU A 890 12.68 -11.20 25.53
CA LEU A 890 12.88 -9.87 25.01
C LEU A 890 12.73 -9.93 23.49
N VAL A 891 11.82 -9.13 22.98
CA VAL A 891 11.57 -8.90 21.55
C VAL A 891 11.81 -7.42 21.36
N GLY A 892 12.93 -7.06 20.72
CA GLY A 892 13.24 -5.66 20.44
C GLY A 892 12.16 -5.07 19.54
N GLY A 893 12.10 -5.58 18.30
CA GLY A 893 11.12 -5.15 17.32
C GLY A 893 11.87 -4.57 16.14
N LYS A 894 11.39 -3.47 15.56
CA LYS A 894 12.16 -2.74 14.54
C LYS A 894 13.07 -1.72 15.20
N GLY A 895 14.21 -1.44 14.58
CA GLY A 895 15.23 -0.56 15.13
C GLY A 895 16.39 -1.35 15.69
N ASP A 896 17.37 -0.64 16.22
CA ASP A 896 18.52 -1.23 16.88
C ASP A 896 18.33 -1.26 18.40
N ASP A 897 17.82 -2.40 18.88
CA ASP A 897 17.39 -2.56 20.26
C ASP A 897 18.52 -2.99 21.22
N TRP A 898 18.56 -2.40 22.40
CA TRP A 898 19.49 -2.75 23.47
C TRP A 898 18.86 -3.72 24.47
N LEU A 899 19.18 -5.00 24.30
CA LEU A 899 18.56 -6.09 25.03
C LEU A 899 19.46 -6.63 26.15
N THR A 900 18.98 -6.53 27.38
CA THR A 900 19.64 -7.05 28.60
C THR A 900 18.76 -8.12 29.25
N GLY A 901 19.17 -9.38 29.17
CA GLY A 901 18.38 -10.49 29.74
C GLY A 901 18.47 -10.54 31.26
N GLY A 902 19.66 -10.30 31.80
CA GLY A 902 19.94 -10.36 33.22
C GLY A 902 20.17 -11.79 33.73
N ALA A 903 19.66 -12.11 34.92
CA ALA A 903 19.83 -13.41 35.54
C ALA A 903 18.62 -14.32 35.26
N GLY A 904 18.71 -15.17 34.26
CA GLY A 904 17.64 -16.10 33.91
C GLY A 904 18.04 -17.01 32.77
N ASN A 905 17.21 -17.96 32.34
CA ASN A 905 17.43 -18.56 31.01
C ASN A 905 16.64 -17.74 30.01
N ASP A 906 17.28 -16.72 29.48
CA ASP A 906 16.57 -15.65 28.78
C ASP A 906 16.54 -15.92 27.27
N ARG A 907 15.56 -15.33 26.61
CA ARG A 907 15.28 -15.51 25.18
C ARG A 907 15.25 -14.16 24.49
N PHE A 908 16.13 -13.99 23.51
CA PHE A 908 16.16 -12.83 22.61
C PHE A 908 15.52 -13.26 21.29
N VAL A 909 14.41 -12.66 20.90
CA VAL A 909 13.57 -13.10 19.78
C VAL A 909 13.78 -12.19 18.58
N PHE A 910 14.16 -12.78 17.46
CA PHE A 910 14.25 -12.14 16.15
C PHE A 910 13.09 -12.68 15.30
N ASP A 911 12.04 -11.87 15.22
CA ASP A 911 10.87 -12.12 14.39
C ASP A 911 11.00 -11.40 13.04
N LYS A 912 9.88 -11.28 12.31
CA LYS A 912 9.87 -10.59 11.02
C LYS A 912 10.19 -9.09 11.14
N ASP A 913 9.81 -8.46 12.24
CA ASP A 913 9.99 -7.03 12.43
C ASP A 913 11.43 -6.73 12.88
N GLY A 914 12.03 -7.57 13.72
CA GLY A 914 13.47 -7.49 14.08
C GLY A 914 14.47 -8.03 13.06
N PHE A 915 14.10 -8.01 11.79
CA PHE A 915 15.02 -8.30 10.68
C PHE A 915 14.92 -7.18 9.63
N ASP A 916 15.32 -5.98 10.03
CA ASP A 916 15.31 -4.75 9.23
C ASP A 916 16.71 -4.28 8.78
N GLY A 917 17.76 -4.99 9.24
CA GLY A 917 19.15 -4.77 8.85
C GLY A 917 19.95 -3.86 9.79
N GLU A 918 19.34 -3.33 10.85
CA GLU A 918 20.02 -2.48 11.85
C GLU A 918 20.65 -3.32 12.96
N GLY A 919 19.90 -4.30 13.49
CA GLY A 919 20.39 -5.44 14.25
C GLY A 919 20.76 -5.18 15.72
N ASP A 920 20.00 -5.78 16.63
CA ASP A 920 20.00 -5.53 18.07
C ASP A 920 21.34 -5.74 18.80
N VAL A 921 21.58 -4.94 19.84
CA VAL A 921 22.68 -5.11 20.79
C VAL A 921 22.26 -5.96 21.99
N ILE A 922 22.78 -7.18 22.09
CA ILE A 922 22.62 -8.02 23.28
C ILE A 922 23.80 -7.81 24.25
N THR A 923 23.52 -7.24 25.43
CA THR A 923 24.56 -6.74 26.33
C THR A 923 25.19 -7.81 27.25
N ASP A 924 24.45 -8.88 27.59
CA ASP A 924 24.87 -9.83 28.64
C ASP A 924 24.65 -11.32 28.32
N PHE A 925 24.58 -11.67 27.03
CA PHE A 925 24.30 -13.04 26.56
C PHE A 925 25.18 -14.12 27.23
N THR A 926 24.56 -14.99 28.03
CA THR A 926 25.19 -16.09 28.74
C THR A 926 25.00 -17.42 28.01
N ARG A 927 26.06 -17.84 27.30
CA ARG A 927 26.06 -19.11 26.55
C ARG A 927 25.70 -20.33 27.39
N GLY A 928 24.88 -21.21 26.81
CA GLY A 928 24.41 -22.44 27.44
C GLY A 928 23.30 -22.24 28.48
N GLN A 929 22.93 -21.00 28.76
CA GLN A 929 21.81 -20.59 29.59
C GLN A 929 20.77 -19.91 28.68
N ASP A 930 21.19 -18.85 27.98
CA ASP A 930 20.31 -18.05 27.14
C ASP A 930 20.19 -18.60 25.72
N LYS A 931 19.20 -18.09 24.98
CA LYS A 931 18.87 -18.52 23.62
C LYS A 931 18.56 -17.33 22.71
N LEU A 932 19.12 -17.37 21.51
CA LEU A 932 18.63 -16.59 20.36
C LEU A 932 17.47 -17.36 19.74
N VAL A 933 16.29 -16.78 19.68
CA VAL A 933 15.07 -17.37 19.11
C VAL A 933 14.88 -16.77 17.73
N ILE A 934 14.96 -17.62 16.70
CA ILE A 934 14.83 -17.21 15.30
C ILE A 934 13.48 -17.68 14.79
N GLU A 935 12.63 -16.76 14.37
CA GLU A 935 11.37 -17.08 13.71
C GLU A 935 11.63 -17.58 12.28
N ARG A 936 11.11 -18.76 11.94
CA ARG A 936 11.41 -19.40 10.64
C ARG A 936 10.95 -18.58 9.46
N ASP A 937 9.74 -18.04 9.55
CA ASP A 937 9.08 -17.36 8.45
C ASP A 937 9.77 -16.01 8.15
N ALA A 938 10.29 -15.34 9.18
CA ALA A 938 11.09 -14.12 9.06
C ALA A 938 12.37 -14.34 8.22
N PHE A 939 13.07 -15.44 8.46
CA PHE A 939 14.37 -15.75 7.83
C PHE A 939 14.26 -16.69 6.62
N GLY A 940 13.05 -16.99 6.12
CA GLY A 940 12.84 -17.92 5.00
C GLY A 940 13.35 -19.35 5.27
N ILE A 941 13.45 -19.75 6.53
CA ILE A 941 13.99 -21.05 6.94
C ILE A 941 12.90 -22.11 6.80
N ALA A 942 13.10 -23.07 5.91
CA ALA A 942 12.12 -24.13 5.66
C ALA A 942 11.74 -24.90 6.94
N GLY A 943 10.44 -25.18 7.14
CA GLY A 943 9.91 -25.88 8.32
C GLY A 943 10.49 -27.29 8.59
N GLY A 944 11.21 -27.87 7.62
CA GLY A 944 11.92 -29.15 7.78
C GLY A 944 13.30 -29.05 8.44
N ASP A 945 13.87 -27.85 8.57
CA ASP A 945 15.21 -27.66 9.13
C ASP A 945 15.19 -27.70 10.66
N ALA A 946 16.05 -28.52 11.25
CA ALA A 946 16.07 -28.80 12.69
C ALA A 946 17.02 -27.89 13.50
N ALA A 947 17.84 -27.10 12.81
CA ALA A 947 18.80 -26.15 13.37
C ALA A 947 19.17 -25.12 12.29
N VAL A 948 19.65 -23.95 12.72
CA VAL A 948 20.23 -22.94 11.84
C VAL A 948 21.52 -23.45 11.17
N THR A 949 21.81 -22.93 9.97
CA THR A 949 23.15 -23.05 9.36
C THR A 949 24.01 -21.92 9.90
N LEU A 950 25.18 -22.22 10.45
CA LEU A 950 26.08 -21.22 11.08
C LEU A 950 27.52 -21.42 10.61
N VAL A 951 28.15 -20.35 10.13
CA VAL A 951 29.60 -20.25 9.89
C VAL A 951 30.19 -19.23 10.86
N THR A 952 31.33 -19.55 11.44
CA THR A 952 32.01 -18.65 12.39
C THR A 952 33.46 -18.41 11.96
N GLY A 953 33.92 -17.17 12.07
CA GLY A 953 35.23 -16.72 11.57
C GLY A 953 35.57 -15.33 12.07
N THR A 954 36.70 -14.75 11.66
CA THR A 954 36.84 -13.29 11.71
C THR A 954 36.01 -12.69 10.59
N ASP A 955 36.13 -13.26 9.38
CA ASP A 955 35.41 -12.80 8.19
C ASP A 955 34.69 -14.02 7.58
N PRO A 956 33.59 -14.49 8.19
CA PRO A 956 32.85 -15.66 7.75
C PRO A 956 32.12 -15.40 6.43
N ALA A 957 32.44 -16.14 5.37
CA ALA A 957 31.73 -16.05 4.10
C ALA A 957 30.63 -17.12 3.95
N ALA A 958 29.57 -16.77 3.24
CA ALA A 958 28.51 -17.70 2.86
C ALA A 958 28.99 -18.74 1.83
N THR A 959 28.45 -19.97 1.91
CA THR A 959 28.99 -21.12 1.14
C THR A 959 27.98 -22.18 0.72
N SER A 960 26.68 -21.98 0.97
CA SER A 960 25.73 -23.10 1.01
C SER A 960 24.54 -23.03 0.04
N GLY A 961 24.30 -21.87 -0.61
CA GLY A 961 23.15 -21.66 -1.49
C GLY A 961 21.80 -21.83 -0.78
N LYS A 962 21.80 -21.65 0.54
CA LYS A 962 20.67 -21.65 1.47
C LYS A 962 20.94 -20.62 2.56
N GLY A 963 19.88 -19.98 3.06
CA GLY A 963 19.94 -19.05 4.18
C GLY A 963 20.83 -19.52 5.34
N MET A 964 21.76 -18.66 5.75
CA MET A 964 22.77 -19.00 6.75
C MET A 964 23.23 -17.81 7.59
N PHE A 965 23.52 -18.12 8.86
CA PHE A 965 24.09 -17.18 9.80
C PHE A 965 25.62 -17.15 9.72
N LEU A 966 26.20 -15.97 9.80
CA LEU A 966 27.63 -15.72 9.80
C LEU A 966 27.98 -14.98 11.10
N PHE A 967 28.82 -15.59 11.95
CA PHE A 967 29.20 -15.00 13.24
C PHE A 967 30.67 -14.62 13.28
N GLU A 968 30.91 -13.34 13.54
CA GLU A 968 32.22 -12.70 13.59
C GLU A 968 32.79 -12.79 15.00
N THR A 969 33.97 -13.40 15.11
CA THR A 969 34.57 -13.76 16.41
C THR A 969 35.37 -12.64 17.04
N ASP A 970 35.64 -11.57 16.32
CA ASP A 970 36.47 -10.43 16.67
C ASP A 970 35.66 -9.16 17.01
N ASN A 971 34.40 -9.07 16.62
CA ASN A 971 33.48 -8.01 17.07
C ASN A 971 32.19 -8.56 17.75
N GLY A 972 31.82 -9.82 17.51
CA GLY A 972 30.62 -10.44 18.08
C GLY A 972 29.34 -10.20 17.26
N ARG A 973 29.46 -9.67 16.04
CA ARG A 973 28.33 -9.44 15.12
C ARG A 973 27.85 -10.75 14.50
N LEU A 974 26.54 -10.88 14.37
CA LEU A 974 25.82 -11.99 13.80
C LEU A 974 25.05 -11.50 12.58
N TRP A 975 25.40 -12.03 11.42
CA TRP A 975 24.79 -11.68 10.14
C TRP A 975 23.92 -12.82 9.63
N PHE A 976 22.97 -12.50 8.76
CA PHE A 976 22.20 -13.49 8.01
C PHE A 976 22.26 -13.21 6.52
N ASP A 977 22.81 -14.16 5.76
CA ASP A 977 22.73 -14.19 4.30
C ASP A 977 21.54 -15.07 3.91
N ALA A 978 20.51 -14.47 3.31
CA ALA A 978 19.24 -15.13 2.99
C ALA A 978 19.37 -16.19 1.88
N ASP A 979 20.22 -15.96 0.88
CA ASP A 979 20.43 -16.90 -0.23
C ASP A 979 21.63 -17.85 0.04
N GLY A 980 22.50 -17.47 0.97
CA GLY A 980 23.70 -18.19 1.39
C GLY A 980 24.73 -18.41 0.27
N SER A 981 24.66 -17.61 -0.79
CA SER A 981 25.52 -17.66 -1.98
C SER A 981 26.69 -16.69 -1.87
N GLY A 982 26.53 -15.61 -1.09
CA GLY A 982 27.51 -14.54 -0.92
C GLY A 982 27.70 -13.65 -2.15
N THR A 983 26.76 -13.67 -3.11
CA THR A 983 26.91 -12.94 -4.39
C THR A 983 25.86 -11.87 -4.70
N ALA A 984 24.57 -12.08 -4.40
CA ALA A 984 23.49 -11.25 -4.95
C ALA A 984 22.74 -10.39 -3.91
N GLU A 985 22.71 -10.80 -2.65
CA GLU A 985 22.11 -10.06 -1.54
C GLU A 985 23.17 -9.91 -0.46
N ASP A 986 23.28 -8.74 0.15
CA ASP A 986 24.20 -8.54 1.25
C ASP A 986 23.69 -9.20 2.53
N PRO A 987 24.58 -9.84 3.32
CA PRO A 987 24.22 -10.31 4.65
C PRO A 987 23.68 -9.14 5.49
N GLN A 988 22.52 -9.32 6.10
CA GLN A 988 21.94 -8.30 6.97
C GLN A 988 22.37 -8.53 8.41
N LEU A 989 22.63 -7.45 9.15
CA LEU A 989 22.98 -7.53 10.57
C LEU A 989 21.75 -8.00 11.34
N VAL A 990 21.93 -9.02 12.18
CA VAL A 990 20.87 -9.57 13.03
C VAL A 990 21.07 -9.11 14.46
N ALA A 991 22.30 -9.21 14.98
CA ALA A 991 22.60 -8.80 16.34
C ALA A 991 24.09 -8.61 16.61
N ILE A 992 24.40 -7.77 17.58
CA ILE A 992 25.72 -7.62 18.20
C ILE A 992 25.72 -8.27 19.58
N LEU A 993 26.43 -9.39 19.74
CA LEU A 993 26.54 -10.06 21.03
C LEU A 993 27.75 -9.56 21.81
N GLN A 994 27.55 -8.58 22.69
CA GLN A 994 28.63 -7.95 23.44
C GLN A 994 29.41 -8.98 24.27
N ASN A 995 30.74 -8.89 24.20
CA ASN A 995 31.67 -9.78 24.90
C ASN A 995 31.57 -11.27 24.55
N VAL A 996 30.79 -11.66 23.52
CA VAL A 996 30.71 -13.04 23.02
C VAL A 996 31.70 -13.22 21.88
N ARG A 997 32.53 -14.26 21.97
CA ARG A 997 33.62 -14.54 20.98
C ARG A 997 33.50 -15.91 20.33
N THR A 998 32.47 -16.67 20.68
CA THR A 998 32.22 -18.02 20.16
C THR A 998 30.72 -18.27 20.18
N LEU A 999 30.15 -18.74 19.07
CA LEU A 999 28.74 -19.10 18.97
C LEU A 999 28.59 -20.50 18.35
N THR A 1000 27.52 -21.21 18.70
CA THR A 1000 27.23 -22.56 18.17
C THR A 1000 25.73 -22.71 17.91
N THR A 1001 25.34 -23.67 17.07
CA THR A 1001 23.92 -23.92 16.76
C THR A 1001 23.06 -24.30 17.97
N SER A 1002 23.64 -24.72 19.11
CA SER A 1002 22.90 -24.95 20.36
C SER A 1002 22.56 -23.67 21.13
N ASP A 1003 23.11 -22.54 20.72
CA ASP A 1003 22.79 -21.21 21.27
C ASP A 1003 21.51 -20.64 20.62
N PHE A 1004 20.98 -21.29 19.58
CA PHE A 1004 19.76 -20.92 18.85
C PHE A 1004 18.57 -21.83 19.16
N VAL A 1005 17.36 -21.29 19.00
CA VAL A 1005 16.08 -22.01 18.93
C VAL A 1005 15.35 -21.54 17.68
N LEU A 1006 14.84 -22.46 16.87
CA LEU A 1006 13.91 -22.12 15.78
C LEU A 1006 12.49 -22.16 16.34
N ALA A 1007 11.78 -21.03 16.29
CA ALA A 1007 10.38 -20.93 16.68
C ALA A 1007 9.46 -21.43 15.56
#